data_AF-A9FTI1-F1
#
_entry.id   AF-A9FTI1-F1
#
_cell.length_a   1.000
_cell.length_b   1.000
_cell.length_c   1.000
_cell.angle_alpha   90.00
_cell.angle_beta   90.00
_cell.angle_gamma   90.00
#
_symmetry.space_group_name_H-M   'P 1'
#
loop_
_entity.id
_entity.type
_entity.pdbx_description
1 polymer ?
#
loop_
_entity_poly.entity_id
_entity_poly.type
_entity_poly.pdbx_seq_one_letter_code
_entity_poly.pdbx_strand_id
1 'polypeptide(L)'
;MTPVYSVIVVTWNNLQYTARCVDALLRTLPSDAEVIFVDNGSEDGTPAYLTDVARRLGDAAKTVFLDENLGLAGGANRGLEVATGEYLVLLDNDVVVTPRWLEGLRECMEEAPRAVPGARRVGLVGPVTNSARGPQKVQNPPPFQPEALNELAAEHREAFRRRWAPSFALSTFCLMMRREVYAEIGGLDERFFPVGHEGADLALRAQERGFECMIASDVYVHHEGSATLSKAFPGAQGGLGGAELFFEKWRARRAGKTRLVAAYRVRDAEATLRESLDATARFADAIVVLDDGSTDGTGAIARSHPAVARYERTELPPGVDDRRDRDRALQLAAELSPDWILAVDADEVFEMDRARAERLMQLADPHIKALGFHWYTFWEPTRTYFRADGALGAMSGYRMYRNEPGLRVARGEGGLPGGGIPEMPDGCGRFTDVRVRRLGYDTEASRQARLALHARPDRYAPPRAGAPPELADLASNTVTLRRYAPASGVSLCIIARNEAERLERFLAFLEPFVDEICIVDNGSDDATVEIARRFTDRVRVHRTDRLDLAEVRNVGLGMATRPWILSLDPDEELAHWDLPRVVRLMDDLDVHAYSFEIANHQKDGPPVMTIAVRLFRNDARIRYGRAVHETVQPSLDRHPELVVRAAGVEIQHYGFLKDDGVMEEKLSRYLEANQRMREEDPADPMPWYNEGLHLLNDGRDDEAIAFLERAMVLGQHFLSPRSSLAQIYQHRALALWQSMVAELPPGHPVRPTAEESAAALGRITPARMLVGQARRRRLQGPSHGE
;
A
#
# COMPACT_ATOMS: atom_id res chain seq x y z
N MET A 1 -1.89 21.94 -41.54
CA MET A 1 -2.52 20.67 -41.10
C MET A 1 -2.70 20.77 -39.60
N THR A 2 -3.78 20.23 -39.02
CA THR A 2 -3.91 20.19 -37.56
C THR A 2 -2.80 19.30 -36.98
N PRO A 3 -2.07 19.72 -35.94
CA PRO A 3 -1.04 18.89 -35.32
C PRO A 3 -1.62 17.58 -34.78
N VAL A 4 -0.83 16.51 -34.76
CA VAL A 4 -1.19 15.27 -34.06
C VAL A 4 -0.93 15.43 -32.57
N TYR A 5 0.20 16.04 -32.20
CA TYR A 5 0.60 16.25 -30.81
C TYR A 5 0.66 17.75 -30.49
N SER A 6 0.19 18.14 -29.31
CA SER A 6 0.56 19.40 -28.67
C SER A 6 1.38 19.10 -27.44
N VAL A 7 2.66 19.47 -27.44
CA VAL A 7 3.55 19.31 -26.29
C VAL A 7 3.58 20.62 -25.49
N ILE A 8 3.00 20.61 -24.30
CA ILE A 8 2.95 21.74 -23.38
C ILE A 8 4.14 21.61 -22.43
N VAL A 9 5.10 22.52 -22.56
CA VAL A 9 6.28 22.58 -21.69
C VAL A 9 6.10 23.70 -20.68
N VAL A 10 5.88 23.36 -19.42
CA VAL A 10 5.72 24.34 -18.34
C VAL A 10 7.09 24.63 -17.74
N THR A 11 7.45 25.91 -17.70
CA THR A 11 8.79 26.37 -17.29
C THR A 11 8.68 27.39 -16.17
N TRP A 12 9.59 27.30 -15.20
CA TRP A 12 9.77 28.33 -14.17
C TRP A 12 11.20 28.32 -13.65
N ASN A 13 11.97 29.35 -14.05
CA ASN A 13 13.40 29.48 -13.79
C ASN A 13 14.23 28.27 -14.26
N ASN A 14 15.53 28.30 -13.95
CA ASN A 14 16.52 27.27 -14.28
C ASN A 14 16.67 27.02 -15.77
N LEU A 15 17.00 28.09 -16.50
CA LEU A 15 17.33 28.05 -17.92
C LEU A 15 18.18 26.83 -18.33
N GLN A 16 19.13 26.39 -17.50
CA GLN A 16 19.97 25.22 -17.80
C GLN A 16 19.20 23.89 -17.94
N TYR A 17 18.16 23.65 -17.14
CA TYR A 17 17.32 22.45 -17.24
C TYR A 17 16.36 22.61 -18.42
N THR A 18 15.71 23.77 -18.51
CA THR A 18 14.84 24.12 -19.65
C THR A 18 15.57 23.92 -20.97
N ALA A 19 16.81 24.39 -21.09
CA ALA A 19 17.60 24.25 -22.31
C ALA A 19 17.89 22.78 -22.65
N ARG A 20 18.16 21.93 -21.66
CA ARG A 20 18.39 20.48 -21.89
C ARG A 20 17.10 19.76 -22.30
N CYS A 21 15.98 20.06 -21.64
CA CYS A 21 14.67 19.52 -22.00
C CYS A 21 14.30 19.91 -23.44
N VAL A 22 14.38 21.21 -23.77
CA VAL A 22 14.08 21.72 -25.11
C VAL A 22 15.00 21.12 -26.17
N ASP A 23 16.30 21.03 -25.91
CA ASP A 23 17.27 20.44 -26.84
C ASP A 23 16.98 18.95 -27.12
N ALA A 24 16.61 18.18 -26.10
CA ALA A 24 16.17 16.79 -26.27
C ALA A 24 14.82 16.67 -27.01
N LEU A 25 13.87 17.55 -26.69
CA LEU A 25 12.59 17.64 -27.37
C LEU A 25 12.77 17.91 -28.86
N LEU A 26 13.56 18.93 -29.23
CA LEU A 26 13.78 19.32 -30.63
C LEU A 26 14.45 18.24 -31.47
N ARG A 27 15.30 17.40 -30.87
CA ARG A 27 15.89 16.24 -31.56
C ARG A 27 14.90 15.12 -31.84
N THR A 28 13.81 15.05 -31.10
CA THR A 28 12.87 13.93 -31.11
C THR A 28 11.47 14.31 -31.55
N LEU A 29 11.20 15.60 -31.78
CA LEU A 29 9.90 16.13 -32.12
C LEU A 29 9.48 15.70 -33.55
N PRO A 30 8.33 15.02 -33.70
CA PRO A 30 7.76 14.73 -35.01
C PRO A 30 7.39 16.00 -35.78
N SER A 31 7.41 15.94 -37.11
CA SER A 31 7.07 17.09 -37.97
C SER A 31 5.60 17.51 -37.92
N ASP A 32 4.73 16.67 -37.36
CA ASP A 32 3.30 16.92 -37.15
C ASP A 32 2.96 17.28 -35.69
N ALA A 33 3.95 17.64 -34.87
CA ALA A 33 3.75 18.14 -33.52
C ALA A 33 3.86 19.67 -33.44
N GLU A 34 3.10 20.28 -32.54
CA GLU A 34 3.32 21.66 -32.08
C GLU A 34 3.87 21.65 -30.64
N VAL A 35 4.65 22.67 -30.29
CA VAL A 35 5.17 22.89 -28.94
C VAL A 35 4.64 24.18 -28.37
N ILE A 36 4.15 24.15 -27.13
CA ILE A 36 3.61 25.30 -26.41
C ILE A 36 4.48 25.50 -25.19
N PHE A 37 5.35 26.51 -25.25
CA PHE A 37 6.17 26.90 -24.11
C PHE A 37 5.37 27.82 -23.20
N VAL A 38 5.15 27.41 -21.97
CA VAL A 38 4.51 28.23 -20.94
C VAL A 38 5.57 28.67 -19.95
N ASP A 39 5.88 29.95 -19.92
CA ASP A 39 6.73 30.56 -18.90
C ASP A 39 5.86 31.06 -17.74
N ASN A 40 6.04 30.45 -16.58
CA ASN A 40 5.21 30.65 -15.39
C ASN A 40 5.78 31.77 -14.51
N GLY A 41 6.13 32.91 -15.12
CA GLY A 41 6.75 34.05 -14.45
C GLY A 41 8.21 33.80 -14.06
N SER A 42 9.05 33.36 -15.01
CA SER A 42 10.49 33.21 -14.74
C SER A 42 11.17 34.58 -14.63
N GLU A 43 12.12 34.69 -13.70
CA GLU A 43 12.91 35.91 -13.48
C GLU A 43 14.35 35.79 -14.04
N ASP A 44 14.70 34.62 -14.57
CA ASP A 44 16.01 34.37 -15.19
C ASP A 44 15.98 34.53 -16.72
N GLY A 45 16.98 34.01 -17.43
CA GLY A 45 17.07 34.11 -18.89
C GLY A 45 16.08 33.23 -19.67
N THR A 46 15.20 32.48 -19.00
CA THR A 46 14.24 31.54 -19.62
C THR A 46 13.33 32.22 -20.65
N PRO A 47 12.71 33.40 -20.39
CA PRO A 47 11.78 34.00 -21.36
C PRO A 47 12.44 34.38 -22.69
N ALA A 48 13.64 34.93 -22.63
CA ALA A 48 14.42 35.30 -23.81
C ALA A 48 14.85 34.06 -24.62
N TYR A 49 15.27 32.99 -23.93
CA TYR A 49 15.61 31.71 -24.55
C TYR A 49 14.42 31.08 -25.28
N LEU A 50 13.24 31.01 -24.63
CA LEU A 50 12.04 30.43 -25.22
C LEU A 50 11.55 31.24 -26.43
N THR A 51 11.68 32.56 -26.40
CA THR A 51 11.35 33.42 -27.54
C THR A 51 12.24 33.13 -28.74
N ASP A 52 13.55 32.96 -28.52
CA ASP A 52 14.48 32.63 -29.61
C ASP A 52 14.23 31.22 -30.16
N VAL A 53 13.96 30.23 -29.31
CA VAL A 53 13.60 28.88 -29.74
C VAL A 53 12.30 28.88 -30.55
N ALA A 54 11.24 29.53 -30.05
CA ALA A 54 9.95 29.60 -30.73
C ALA A 54 10.08 30.27 -32.11
N ARG A 55 10.88 31.34 -32.22
CA ARG A 55 11.19 31.99 -33.49
C ARG A 55 11.84 31.05 -34.51
N ARG A 56 12.71 30.12 -34.06
CA ARG A 56 13.34 29.13 -34.94
C ARG A 56 12.36 28.05 -35.42
N LEU A 57 11.36 27.72 -34.60
CA LEU A 57 10.33 26.72 -34.91
C LEU A 57 9.17 27.29 -35.74
N GLY A 58 9.01 28.61 -35.78
CA GLY A 58 7.94 29.26 -36.54
C GLY A 58 6.57 28.81 -36.07
N ASP A 59 5.69 28.44 -37.02
CA ASP A 59 4.31 28.05 -36.74
C ASP A 59 4.18 26.75 -35.92
N ALA A 60 5.27 25.98 -35.76
CA ALA A 60 5.30 24.78 -34.93
C ALA A 60 5.46 25.09 -33.43
N ALA A 61 5.63 26.36 -33.04
CA ALA A 61 5.76 26.76 -31.64
C ALA A 61 4.86 27.93 -31.24
N LYS A 62 4.34 27.87 -30.02
CA LYS A 62 3.63 28.94 -29.33
C LYS A 62 4.33 29.25 -28.01
N THR A 63 4.21 30.49 -27.56
CA THR A 63 4.71 30.93 -26.26
C THR A 63 3.60 31.58 -25.47
N VAL A 64 3.53 31.29 -24.18
CA VAL A 64 2.62 31.91 -23.22
C VAL A 64 3.46 32.37 -22.05
N PHE A 65 3.56 33.69 -21.85
CA PHE A 65 4.29 34.30 -20.74
C PHE A 65 3.29 34.76 -19.68
N LEU A 66 3.44 34.26 -18.46
CA LEU A 66 2.62 34.63 -17.32
C LEU A 66 3.38 35.61 -16.43
N ASP A 67 2.65 36.54 -15.81
CA ASP A 67 3.25 37.58 -14.95
C ASP A 67 3.67 37.03 -13.57
N GLU A 68 3.11 35.89 -13.16
CA GLU A 68 3.40 35.24 -11.88
C GLU A 68 3.35 33.71 -12.01
N ASN A 69 3.93 33.02 -11.03
CA ASN A 69 3.92 31.57 -10.96
C ASN A 69 2.56 31.05 -10.45
N LEU A 70 1.77 30.44 -11.32
CA LEU A 70 0.47 29.83 -11.03
C LEU A 70 0.56 28.35 -10.61
N GLY A 71 1.77 27.86 -10.32
CA GLY A 71 2.04 26.45 -10.06
C GLY A 71 1.96 25.60 -11.34
N LEU A 72 2.22 24.30 -11.20
CA LEU A 72 2.23 23.37 -12.33
C LEU A 72 0.87 23.30 -13.02
N ALA A 73 -0.21 23.15 -12.23
CA ALA A 73 -1.56 23.03 -12.75
C ALA A 73 -2.01 24.28 -13.52
N GLY A 74 -1.76 25.48 -12.98
CA GLY A 74 -2.12 26.75 -13.64
C GLY A 74 -1.33 26.97 -14.93
N GLY A 75 -0.01 26.76 -14.90
CA GLY A 75 0.83 26.88 -16.10
C GLY A 75 0.42 25.88 -17.19
N ALA A 76 0.23 24.61 -16.83
CA ALA A 76 -0.21 23.58 -17.77
C ALA A 76 -1.58 23.90 -18.40
N ASN A 77 -2.55 24.37 -17.60
CA ASN A 77 -3.87 24.75 -18.11
C ASN A 77 -3.81 25.87 -19.15
N ARG A 78 -2.97 26.90 -18.94
CA ARG A 78 -2.76 27.98 -19.92
C ARG A 78 -2.20 27.45 -21.25
N GLY A 79 -1.34 26.43 -21.19
CA GLY A 79 -0.88 25.73 -22.39
C GLY A 79 -1.97 24.91 -23.06
N LEU A 80 -2.77 24.17 -22.28
CA LEU A 80 -3.88 23.35 -22.78
C LEU A 80 -4.96 24.20 -23.48
N GLU A 81 -5.21 25.42 -23.03
CA GLU A 81 -6.18 26.36 -23.63
C GLU A 81 -5.85 26.72 -25.09
N VAL A 82 -4.55 26.82 -25.43
CA VAL A 82 -4.10 27.20 -26.79
C VAL A 82 -3.69 26.00 -27.66
N ALA A 83 -3.75 24.79 -27.11
CA ALA A 83 -3.36 23.56 -27.77
C ALA A 83 -4.39 23.08 -28.81
N THR A 84 -3.92 22.67 -29.99
CA THR A 84 -4.77 22.28 -31.13
C THR A 84 -4.63 20.82 -31.59
N GLY A 85 -3.66 20.08 -31.07
CA GLY A 85 -3.36 18.69 -31.44
C GLY A 85 -4.31 17.63 -30.85
N GLU A 86 -4.40 16.46 -31.48
CA GLU A 86 -5.27 15.35 -31.04
C GLU A 86 -4.84 14.77 -29.68
N TYR A 87 -3.54 14.64 -29.46
CA TYR A 87 -2.92 14.21 -28.21
C TYR A 87 -2.28 15.40 -27.52
N LEU A 88 -2.72 15.69 -26.30
CA LEU A 88 -2.18 16.76 -25.46
C LEU A 88 -1.14 16.15 -24.53
N VAL A 89 0.06 16.70 -24.49
CA VAL A 89 1.18 16.15 -23.73
C VAL A 89 1.69 17.19 -22.76
N LEU A 90 1.58 16.93 -21.47
CA LEU A 90 2.22 17.72 -20.42
C LEU A 90 3.68 17.26 -20.28
N LEU A 91 4.60 18.21 -20.19
CA LEU A 91 6.03 17.94 -20.03
C LEU A 91 6.67 18.99 -19.10
N ASP A 92 7.33 18.52 -18.05
CA ASP A 92 8.10 19.40 -17.15
C ASP A 92 9.44 19.81 -17.80
N ASN A 93 9.94 21.00 -17.46
CA ASN A 93 11.14 21.58 -18.04
C ASN A 93 12.47 20.91 -17.59
N ASP A 94 12.41 19.98 -16.64
CA ASP A 94 13.53 19.18 -16.14
C ASP A 94 13.46 17.71 -16.59
N VAL A 95 12.65 17.43 -17.61
CA VAL A 95 12.56 16.11 -18.25
C VAL A 95 13.35 16.09 -19.56
N VAL A 96 14.29 15.15 -19.67
CA VAL A 96 15.04 14.82 -20.88
C VAL A 96 14.37 13.62 -21.56
N VAL A 97 13.64 13.91 -22.62
CA VAL A 97 12.93 12.91 -23.44
C VAL A 97 13.88 12.13 -24.35
N THR A 98 13.50 10.92 -24.74
CA THR A 98 14.32 9.99 -25.53
C THR A 98 13.69 9.71 -26.89
N PRO A 99 14.41 9.15 -27.88
CA PRO A 99 13.85 8.83 -29.19
C PRO A 99 12.57 7.98 -29.10
N ARG A 100 11.59 8.30 -29.96
CA ARG A 100 10.28 7.63 -30.06
C ARG A 100 9.36 7.73 -28.84
N TRP A 101 9.60 8.66 -27.91
CA TRP A 101 8.79 8.77 -26.71
C TRP A 101 7.32 9.11 -27.00
N LEU A 102 7.03 10.08 -27.88
CA LEU A 102 5.65 10.45 -28.26
C LEU A 102 4.95 9.30 -28.97
N GLU A 103 5.62 8.67 -29.94
CA GLU A 103 5.07 7.53 -30.67
C GLU A 103 4.84 6.34 -29.74
N GLY A 104 5.73 6.09 -28.78
CA GLY A 104 5.55 5.03 -27.78
C GLY A 104 4.36 5.27 -26.84
N LEU A 105 4.17 6.51 -26.37
CA LEU A 105 3.01 6.88 -25.57
C LEU A 105 1.70 6.72 -26.35
N ARG A 106 1.69 7.12 -27.62
CA ARG A 106 0.53 6.93 -28.50
C ARG A 106 0.28 5.46 -28.82
N GLU A 107 1.32 4.69 -29.15
CA GLU A 107 1.23 3.24 -29.38
C GLU A 107 0.59 2.55 -28.17
N CYS A 108 1.01 2.93 -26.95
CA CYS A 108 0.40 2.46 -25.71
C CYS A 108 -1.08 2.86 -25.61
N MET A 109 -1.43 4.12 -25.88
CA MET A 109 -2.80 4.62 -25.81
C MET A 109 -3.76 3.94 -26.79
N GLU A 110 -3.29 3.60 -28.00
CA GLU A 110 -4.12 3.01 -29.06
C GLU A 110 -4.21 1.49 -28.98
N GLU A 111 -3.11 0.82 -28.62
CA GLU A 111 -3.02 -0.65 -28.72
C GLU A 111 -3.17 -1.35 -27.36
N ALA A 112 -3.08 -0.65 -26.23
CA ALA A 112 -3.28 -1.27 -24.91
C ALA A 112 -4.64 -1.96 -24.75
N PRO A 113 -5.78 -1.44 -25.28
CA PRO A 113 -7.06 -2.17 -25.26
C PRO A 113 -7.01 -3.56 -25.93
N ARG A 114 -6.01 -3.82 -26.78
CA ARG A 114 -5.79 -5.13 -27.42
C ARG A 114 -4.71 -5.96 -26.72
N ALA A 115 -3.72 -5.30 -26.11
CA ALA A 115 -2.54 -5.93 -25.54
C ALA A 115 -2.66 -6.22 -24.03
N VAL A 116 -3.48 -5.46 -23.31
CA VAL A 116 -3.64 -5.54 -21.86
C VAL A 116 -5.03 -6.10 -21.54
N PRO A 117 -5.13 -7.29 -20.91
CA PRO A 117 -6.42 -7.85 -20.51
C PRO A 117 -7.24 -6.89 -19.65
N GLY A 118 -8.50 -6.67 -20.03
CA GLY A 118 -9.43 -5.81 -19.29
C GLY A 118 -9.38 -4.33 -19.66
N ALA A 119 -8.34 -3.85 -20.36
CA ALA A 119 -8.29 -2.48 -20.86
C ALA A 119 -9.31 -2.28 -21.99
N ARG A 120 -10.03 -1.16 -21.96
CA ARG A 120 -11.09 -0.81 -22.92
C ARG A 120 -10.87 0.54 -23.58
N ARG A 121 -10.73 1.62 -22.78
CA ARG A 121 -10.68 3.01 -23.28
C ARG A 121 -9.58 3.76 -22.56
N VAL A 122 -8.35 3.65 -23.06
CA VAL A 122 -7.21 4.38 -22.49
C VAL A 122 -7.29 5.85 -22.90
N GLY A 123 -7.38 6.72 -21.90
CA GLY A 123 -7.46 8.17 -22.09
C GLY A 123 -6.19 8.92 -21.66
N LEU A 124 -5.41 8.34 -20.73
CA LEU A 124 -4.20 8.94 -20.15
C LEU A 124 -3.04 7.94 -20.20
N VAL A 125 -1.85 8.38 -20.62
CA VAL A 125 -0.64 7.55 -20.67
C VAL A 125 0.58 8.31 -20.14
N GLY A 126 1.39 7.67 -19.31
CA GLY A 126 2.68 8.22 -18.83
C GLY A 126 3.83 7.24 -19.03
N PRO A 127 5.07 7.73 -19.22
CA PRO A 127 6.27 6.88 -19.34
C PRO A 127 6.80 6.46 -17.97
N VAL A 128 7.82 5.60 -17.97
CA VAL A 128 8.64 5.33 -16.79
C VAL A 128 9.85 6.27 -16.72
N THR A 129 10.42 6.46 -15.53
CA THR A 129 11.56 7.37 -15.32
C THR A 129 12.42 6.95 -14.12
N ASN A 130 13.61 7.52 -13.97
CA ASN A 130 14.47 7.38 -12.80
C ASN A 130 13.87 8.03 -11.53
N SER A 131 13.08 9.08 -11.71
CA SER A 131 12.57 9.91 -10.61
C SER A 131 11.06 10.06 -10.69
N ALA A 132 10.34 9.07 -10.17
CA ALA A 132 8.88 9.09 -10.00
C ALA A 132 8.48 8.37 -8.69
N ARG A 133 7.20 8.43 -8.35
CA ARG A 133 6.59 7.58 -7.32
C ARG A 133 5.87 6.41 -7.95
N GLY A 134 5.73 5.33 -7.19
CA GLY A 134 4.93 4.17 -7.59
C GLY A 134 5.48 3.47 -8.85
N PRO A 135 4.59 2.84 -9.65
CA PRO A 135 5.01 1.96 -10.75
C PRO A 135 5.72 2.65 -11.92
N GLN A 136 5.68 3.98 -12.01
CA GLN A 136 6.44 4.73 -13.03
C GLN A 136 7.94 4.84 -12.70
N LYS A 137 8.37 4.48 -11.48
CA LYS A 137 9.77 4.55 -11.07
C LYS A 137 10.54 3.30 -11.52
N VAL A 138 11.55 3.49 -12.35
CA VAL A 138 12.54 2.44 -12.67
C VAL A 138 13.43 2.20 -11.45
N GLN A 139 13.54 0.94 -11.03
CA GLN A 139 14.40 0.55 -9.90
C GLN A 139 15.87 0.53 -10.34
N ASN A 140 16.75 1.09 -9.52
CA ASN A 140 18.19 1.21 -9.79
C ASN A 140 18.51 1.80 -11.17
N PRO A 141 18.04 3.03 -11.46
CA PRO A 141 18.30 3.65 -12.74
C PRO A 141 19.82 3.88 -12.91
N PRO A 142 20.36 3.67 -14.10
CA PRO A 142 21.75 3.94 -14.40
C PRO A 142 22.07 5.43 -14.19
N PRO A 143 23.31 5.80 -13.84
CA PRO A 143 23.71 7.20 -13.69
C PRO A 143 23.37 7.98 -14.95
N PHE A 144 22.91 9.22 -14.78
CA PHE A 144 22.59 10.06 -15.92
C PHE A 144 23.84 10.36 -16.73
N GLN A 145 23.88 9.86 -17.97
CA GLN A 145 24.88 10.17 -18.98
C GLN A 145 24.15 10.60 -20.26
N PRO A 146 24.10 11.89 -20.60
CA PRO A 146 23.37 12.40 -21.75
C PRO A 146 23.70 11.67 -23.06
N GLU A 147 24.95 11.29 -23.24
CA GLU A 147 25.45 10.62 -24.45
C GLU A 147 24.97 9.18 -24.58
N ALA A 148 24.75 8.49 -23.45
CA ALA A 148 24.32 7.08 -23.40
C ALA A 148 22.80 6.93 -23.22
N LEU A 149 22.08 8.00 -22.89
CA LEU A 149 20.64 7.97 -22.57
C LEU A 149 19.80 7.33 -23.69
N ASN A 150 20.13 7.64 -24.95
CA ASN A 150 19.38 7.14 -26.10
C ASN A 150 19.56 5.63 -26.30
N GLU A 151 20.79 5.12 -26.12
CA GLU A 151 21.10 3.70 -26.20
C GLU A 151 20.37 2.94 -25.08
N LEU A 152 20.42 3.51 -23.87
CA LEU A 152 19.74 2.96 -22.71
C LEU A 152 18.23 2.87 -22.88
N ALA A 153 17.63 3.94 -23.42
CA ALA A 153 16.21 3.98 -23.72
C ALA A 153 15.82 2.96 -24.79
N ALA A 154 16.69 2.71 -25.78
CA ALA A 154 16.46 1.69 -26.79
C ALA A 154 16.54 0.27 -26.21
N GLU A 155 17.52 -0.02 -25.36
CA GLU A 155 17.63 -1.29 -24.62
C GLU A 155 16.42 -1.51 -23.71
N HIS A 156 16.03 -0.47 -22.95
CA HIS A 156 14.86 -0.50 -22.08
C HIS A 156 13.58 -0.77 -22.87
N ARG A 157 13.41 -0.08 -24.00
CA ARG A 157 12.26 -0.29 -24.89
C ARG A 157 12.17 -1.71 -25.41
N GLU A 158 13.29 -2.34 -25.77
CA GLU A 158 13.28 -3.73 -26.22
C GLU A 158 12.98 -4.70 -25.07
N ALA A 159 13.56 -4.48 -23.89
CA ALA A 159 13.33 -5.31 -22.70
C ALA A 159 11.87 -5.28 -22.20
N PHE A 160 11.20 -4.13 -22.34
CA PHE A 160 9.84 -3.90 -21.84
C PHE A 160 8.79 -3.78 -22.93
N ARG A 161 9.15 -4.07 -24.20
CA ARG A 161 8.31 -3.83 -25.38
C ARG A 161 6.86 -4.28 -25.18
N ARG A 162 5.92 -3.35 -25.29
CA ARG A 162 4.47 -3.56 -25.09
C ARG A 162 4.06 -4.16 -23.74
N ARG A 163 4.93 -4.16 -22.72
CA ARG A 163 4.61 -4.55 -21.35
C ARG A 163 3.95 -3.41 -20.59
N TRP A 164 2.90 -2.84 -21.19
CA TRP A 164 2.16 -1.73 -20.60
C TRP A 164 1.40 -2.19 -19.35
N ALA A 165 1.27 -1.30 -18.39
CA ALA A 165 0.65 -1.62 -17.11
C ALA A 165 -0.48 -0.63 -16.81
N PRO A 166 -1.70 -1.11 -16.45
CA PRO A 166 -2.75 -0.22 -16.03
C PRO A 166 -2.29 0.54 -14.78
N SER A 167 -2.64 1.82 -14.73
CA SER A 167 -2.39 2.66 -13.56
C SER A 167 -3.66 3.36 -13.16
N PHE A 168 -3.65 3.90 -11.95
CA PHE A 168 -4.74 4.67 -11.41
C PHE A 168 -4.43 6.14 -11.30
N ALA A 169 -3.17 6.48 -11.09
CA ALA A 169 -2.66 7.83 -11.17
C ALA A 169 -1.40 7.82 -12.03
N LEU A 170 -1.19 8.92 -12.72
CA LEU A 170 0.02 9.18 -13.49
C LEU A 170 0.61 10.48 -12.98
N SER A 171 1.93 10.50 -12.89
CA SER A 171 2.67 11.71 -12.60
C SER A 171 2.62 12.65 -13.81
N THR A 172 2.51 13.94 -13.55
CA THR A 172 2.35 15.00 -14.54
C THR A 172 3.64 15.44 -15.22
N PHE A 173 4.82 14.99 -14.73
CA PHE A 173 6.13 15.31 -15.32
C PHE A 173 6.21 15.01 -16.82
N CYS A 174 5.50 13.96 -17.25
CA CYS A 174 5.29 13.61 -18.64
C CYS A 174 4.01 12.79 -18.74
N LEU A 175 2.96 13.38 -19.34
CA LEU A 175 1.64 12.75 -19.42
C LEU A 175 0.98 13.10 -20.74
N MET A 176 0.61 12.08 -21.51
CA MET A 176 -0.21 12.20 -22.72
C MET A 176 -1.68 11.96 -22.36
N MET A 177 -2.56 12.85 -22.82
CA MET A 177 -4.01 12.72 -22.71
C MET A 177 -4.67 12.89 -24.08
N ARG A 178 -5.77 12.16 -24.32
CA ARG A 178 -6.60 12.42 -25.52
C ARG A 178 -7.30 13.78 -25.37
N ARG A 179 -7.47 14.50 -26.49
CA ARG A 179 -8.30 15.71 -26.53
C ARG A 179 -9.74 15.46 -26.06
N GLU A 180 -10.29 14.26 -26.29
CA GLU A 180 -11.62 13.89 -25.79
C GLU A 180 -11.68 13.89 -24.25
N VAL A 181 -10.62 13.47 -23.56
CA VAL A 181 -10.57 13.52 -22.10
C VAL A 181 -10.64 14.98 -21.65
N TYR A 182 -9.78 15.84 -22.20
CA TYR A 182 -9.78 17.26 -21.89
C TYR A 182 -11.13 17.94 -22.17
N ALA A 183 -11.79 17.59 -23.27
CA ALA A 183 -13.12 18.10 -23.59
C ALA A 183 -14.22 17.63 -22.60
N GLU A 184 -14.10 16.43 -22.05
CA GLU A 184 -15.07 15.86 -21.11
C GLU A 184 -14.88 16.33 -19.66
N ILE A 185 -13.62 16.49 -19.20
CA ILE A 185 -13.31 16.72 -17.78
C ILE A 185 -12.54 18.01 -17.50
N GLY A 186 -12.09 18.75 -18.52
CA GLY A 186 -11.25 19.93 -18.39
C GLY A 186 -9.79 19.63 -18.03
N GLY A 187 -9.06 20.67 -17.63
CA GLY A 187 -7.64 20.60 -17.28
C GLY A 187 -7.36 20.10 -15.86
N LEU A 188 -6.20 20.49 -15.33
CA LEU A 188 -5.77 20.24 -13.95
C LEU A 188 -6.50 21.17 -12.97
N ASP A 189 -6.66 20.74 -11.71
CA ASP A 189 -7.28 21.58 -10.67
C ASP A 189 -6.23 22.53 -10.07
N GLU A 190 -6.34 23.82 -10.40
CA GLU A 190 -5.35 24.85 -10.04
C GLU A 190 -5.21 25.09 -8.54
N ARG A 191 -6.14 24.57 -7.73
CA ARG A 191 -6.03 24.63 -6.26
C ARG A 191 -4.89 23.76 -5.73
N PHE A 192 -4.39 22.81 -6.52
CA PHE A 192 -3.16 22.08 -6.24
C PHE A 192 -1.96 22.96 -6.56
N PHE A 193 -1.63 23.84 -5.62
CA PHE A 193 -0.53 24.79 -5.72
C PHE A 193 0.54 24.52 -4.66
N PRO A 194 1.84 24.61 -4.99
CA PRO A 194 2.41 24.84 -6.32
C PRO A 194 2.48 23.56 -7.17
N VAL A 195 2.42 22.40 -6.54
CA VAL A 195 2.41 21.04 -7.12
C VAL A 195 1.91 20.05 -6.06
N GLY A 196 1.24 18.97 -6.50
CA GLY A 196 0.87 17.83 -5.68
C GLY A 196 -0.57 17.37 -5.92
N HIS A 197 -0.76 16.06 -6.12
CA HIS A 197 -2.05 15.40 -6.36
C HIS A 197 -2.86 15.82 -7.61
N GLU A 198 -2.41 16.79 -8.41
CA GLU A 198 -3.13 17.23 -9.62
C GLU A 198 -3.22 16.13 -10.69
N GLY A 199 -2.15 15.33 -10.86
CA GLY A 199 -2.17 14.15 -11.74
C GLY A 199 -3.11 13.05 -11.27
N ALA A 200 -3.17 12.81 -9.95
CA ALA A 200 -4.08 11.84 -9.35
C ALA A 200 -5.55 12.30 -9.48
N ASP A 201 -5.81 13.59 -9.31
CA ASP A 201 -7.14 14.17 -9.49
C ASP A 201 -7.63 14.10 -10.94
N LEU A 202 -6.76 14.42 -11.90
CA LEU A 202 -7.05 14.29 -13.33
C LEU A 202 -7.39 12.84 -13.69
N ALA A 203 -6.57 11.90 -13.21
CA ALA A 203 -6.76 10.48 -13.46
C ALA A 203 -8.10 9.97 -12.89
N LEU A 204 -8.43 10.35 -11.66
CA LEU A 204 -9.71 10.03 -11.03
C LEU A 204 -10.92 10.59 -11.80
N ARG A 205 -10.87 11.86 -12.21
CA ARG A 205 -11.94 12.48 -13.02
C ARG A 205 -12.09 11.79 -14.37
N ALA A 206 -10.99 11.38 -15.00
CA ALA A 206 -11.02 10.64 -16.26
C ALA A 206 -11.67 9.26 -16.07
N GLN A 207 -11.32 8.55 -14.99
CA GLN A 207 -11.90 7.25 -14.65
C GLN A 207 -13.39 7.32 -14.34
N GLU A 208 -13.88 8.37 -13.69
CA GLU A 208 -15.34 8.59 -13.51
C GLU A 208 -16.09 8.71 -14.85
N ARG A 209 -15.39 9.05 -15.93
CA ARG A 209 -15.93 9.09 -17.31
C ARG A 209 -15.58 7.84 -18.13
N GLY A 210 -15.07 6.80 -17.49
CA GLY A 210 -14.75 5.52 -18.11
C GLY A 210 -13.44 5.52 -18.91
N PHE A 211 -12.57 6.51 -18.71
CA PHE A 211 -11.22 6.50 -19.27
C PHE A 211 -10.23 5.82 -18.33
N GLU A 212 -9.36 5.00 -18.89
CA GLU A 212 -8.32 4.28 -18.16
C GLU A 212 -6.98 5.00 -18.27
N CYS A 213 -6.12 4.81 -17.27
CA CYS A 213 -4.74 5.28 -17.29
C CYS A 213 -3.80 4.10 -17.54
N MET A 214 -2.75 4.32 -18.32
CA MET A 214 -1.78 3.29 -18.67
C MET A 214 -0.35 3.81 -18.50
N ILE A 215 0.56 2.94 -18.06
CA ILE A 215 2.00 3.19 -18.05
C ILE A 215 2.60 2.55 -19.29
N ALA A 216 3.24 3.39 -20.11
CA ALA A 216 4.05 2.92 -21.22
C ALA A 216 5.41 2.44 -20.69
N SER A 217 5.45 1.22 -20.14
CA SER A 217 6.65 0.66 -19.50
C SER A 217 7.86 0.54 -20.42
N ASP A 218 7.65 0.57 -21.73
CA ASP A 218 8.67 0.56 -22.78
C ASP A 218 9.10 1.96 -23.24
N VAL A 219 8.58 3.02 -22.61
CA VAL A 219 9.00 4.41 -22.84
C VAL A 219 9.69 4.91 -21.59
N TYR A 220 10.99 5.18 -21.69
CA TYR A 220 11.79 5.76 -20.63
C TYR A 220 12.05 7.25 -20.91
N VAL A 221 11.88 8.10 -19.90
CA VAL A 221 12.35 9.49 -19.93
C VAL A 221 13.20 9.76 -18.69
N HIS A 222 14.21 10.61 -18.81
CA HIS A 222 15.02 10.98 -17.65
C HIS A 222 14.47 12.25 -17.01
N HIS A 223 14.27 12.21 -15.69
CA HIS A 223 13.77 13.33 -14.91
C HIS A 223 14.88 13.77 -13.94
N GLU A 224 15.40 14.98 -14.15
CA GLU A 224 16.55 15.53 -13.41
C GLU A 224 16.18 15.92 -11.97
N GLY A 225 14.88 16.01 -11.68
CA GLY A 225 14.32 16.17 -10.35
C GLY A 225 14.07 17.62 -9.95
N SER A 226 13.08 17.81 -9.06
CA SER A 226 12.46 19.09 -8.70
C SER A 226 13.33 20.03 -7.83
N ALA A 227 14.57 20.30 -8.24
CA ALA A 227 15.59 21.02 -7.49
C ALA A 227 15.18 22.47 -7.09
N THR A 228 14.25 23.06 -7.83
CA THR A 228 13.85 24.48 -7.69
C THR A 228 12.57 24.62 -6.90
N LEU A 229 11.57 23.78 -7.17
CA LEU A 229 10.37 23.64 -6.33
C LEU A 229 10.75 23.28 -4.89
N SER A 230 11.72 22.38 -4.71
CA SER A 230 12.21 21.98 -3.37
C SER A 230 12.89 23.12 -2.58
N LYS A 231 13.41 24.15 -3.27
CA LYS A 231 14.05 25.32 -2.64
C LYS A 231 13.06 26.46 -2.39
N ALA A 232 12.18 26.74 -3.35
CA ALA A 232 11.21 27.83 -3.25
C ALA A 232 9.98 27.45 -2.39
N PHE A 233 9.61 26.17 -2.37
CA PHE A 233 8.48 25.65 -1.62
C PHE A 233 8.89 24.41 -0.82
N PRO A 234 9.51 24.59 0.36
CA PRO A 234 10.00 23.46 1.18
C PRO A 234 8.90 22.45 1.54
N GLY A 235 7.66 22.92 1.75
CA GLY A 235 6.49 22.08 2.03
C GLY A 235 5.94 21.29 0.83
N ALA A 236 6.44 21.54 -0.39
CA ALA A 236 6.11 20.77 -1.58
C ALA A 236 7.13 19.65 -1.87
N GLN A 237 8.11 19.43 -0.98
CA GLN A 237 9.12 18.38 -1.15
C GLN A 237 8.49 17.01 -1.40
N GLY A 238 8.88 16.40 -2.52
CA GLY A 238 8.39 15.09 -2.95
C GLY A 238 6.97 15.09 -3.53
N GLY A 239 6.34 16.23 -3.80
CA GLY A 239 5.04 16.30 -4.51
C GLY A 239 3.81 15.93 -3.67
N LEU A 240 3.87 16.10 -2.35
CA LEU A 240 2.77 15.82 -1.41
C LEU A 240 1.93 17.06 -1.05
N GLY A 241 2.14 18.20 -1.72
CA GLY A 241 1.32 19.40 -1.53
C GLY A 241 -0.15 19.11 -1.83
N GLY A 242 -1.05 19.63 -1.00
CA GLY A 242 -2.49 19.55 -1.27
C GLY A 242 -3.15 18.18 -1.02
N ALA A 243 -2.51 17.24 -0.31
CA ALA A 243 -3.13 15.96 0.05
C ALA A 243 -4.46 16.12 0.81
N GLU A 244 -4.52 17.04 1.77
CA GLU A 244 -5.75 17.36 2.52
C GLU A 244 -6.87 17.83 1.59
N LEU A 245 -6.56 18.75 0.68
CA LEU A 245 -7.50 19.24 -0.34
C LEU A 245 -7.97 18.11 -1.26
N PHE A 246 -7.06 17.22 -1.70
CA PHE A 246 -7.41 16.06 -2.52
C PHE A 246 -8.40 15.17 -1.78
N PHE A 247 -8.09 14.77 -0.54
CA PHE A 247 -8.98 13.93 0.24
C PHE A 247 -10.28 14.64 0.58
N GLU A 248 -10.28 15.92 0.92
CA GLU A 248 -11.50 16.71 1.18
C GLU A 248 -12.38 16.77 -0.07
N LYS A 249 -11.82 17.14 -1.23
CA LYS A 249 -12.52 17.20 -2.52
C LYS A 249 -13.22 15.87 -2.83
N TRP A 250 -12.49 14.76 -2.69
CA TRP A 250 -13.00 13.44 -3.02
C TRP A 250 -13.89 12.82 -1.92
N ARG A 251 -13.71 13.19 -0.64
CA ARG A 251 -14.63 12.87 0.46
C ARG A 251 -15.96 13.62 0.28
N ALA A 252 -15.92 14.92 0.01
CA ALA A 252 -17.11 15.76 -0.20
C ALA A 252 -17.91 15.33 -1.45
N ARG A 253 -17.22 14.99 -2.54
CA ARG A 253 -17.86 14.44 -3.75
C ARG A 253 -18.54 13.08 -3.48
N ARG A 254 -18.05 12.34 -2.48
CA ARG A 254 -18.62 11.08 -1.99
C ARG A 254 -19.61 11.25 -0.82
N ALA A 255 -19.82 12.47 -0.31
CA ALA A 255 -20.66 12.74 0.86
C ALA A 255 -22.18 12.71 0.60
N GLY A 256 -22.60 12.34 -0.61
CA GLY A 256 -23.94 11.74 -0.77
C GLY A 256 -24.03 10.46 0.06
N LYS A 257 -25.23 10.07 0.54
CA LYS A 257 -25.39 8.78 1.22
C LYS A 257 -24.98 7.67 0.24
N THR A 258 -23.78 7.11 0.44
CA THR A 258 -23.31 5.96 -0.32
C THR A 258 -24.30 4.82 -0.11
N ARG A 259 -24.87 4.32 -1.21
CA ARG A 259 -25.99 3.40 -1.18
C ARG A 259 -25.51 1.96 -1.30
N LEU A 260 -25.88 1.13 -0.34
CA LEU A 260 -25.61 -0.29 -0.28
C LEU A 260 -26.86 -1.11 -0.58
N VAL A 261 -26.79 -1.98 -1.59
CA VAL A 261 -27.88 -2.95 -1.88
C VAL A 261 -27.37 -4.37 -1.67
N ALA A 262 -28.09 -5.16 -0.89
CA ALA A 262 -27.77 -6.57 -0.72
C ALA A 262 -28.50 -7.44 -1.75
N ALA A 263 -27.79 -8.39 -2.36
CA ALA A 263 -28.28 -9.29 -3.38
C ALA A 263 -28.25 -10.73 -2.89
N TYR A 264 -29.44 -11.33 -2.77
CA TYR A 264 -29.63 -12.70 -2.33
C TYR A 264 -29.96 -13.63 -3.50
N ARG A 265 -29.37 -14.82 -3.51
CA ARG A 265 -29.90 -16.01 -4.19
C ARG A 265 -30.39 -16.98 -3.13
N VAL A 266 -31.63 -17.43 -3.21
CA VAL A 266 -32.25 -18.30 -2.20
C VAL A 266 -32.85 -19.56 -2.81
N ARG A 267 -32.66 -20.68 -2.10
CA ARG A 267 -33.23 -21.99 -2.38
C ARG A 267 -33.50 -22.71 -1.07
N ASP A 268 -34.76 -23.01 -0.76
CA ASP A 268 -35.16 -23.88 0.36
C ASP A 268 -34.42 -23.54 1.69
N ALA A 269 -34.42 -22.27 2.09
CA ALA A 269 -33.67 -21.69 3.20
C ALA A 269 -34.57 -21.17 4.33
N GLU A 270 -35.75 -21.76 4.53
CA GLU A 270 -36.75 -21.31 5.51
C GLU A 270 -36.17 -21.15 6.94
N ALA A 271 -35.25 -22.03 7.32
CA ALA A 271 -34.66 -22.07 8.66
C ALA A 271 -33.68 -20.90 8.97
N THR A 272 -33.05 -20.29 7.97
CA THR A 272 -31.97 -19.30 8.16
C THR A 272 -32.28 -17.94 7.56
N LEU A 273 -33.13 -17.88 6.52
CA LEU A 273 -33.30 -16.67 5.72
C LEU A 273 -33.81 -15.48 6.53
N ARG A 274 -34.74 -15.68 7.48
CA ARG A 274 -35.26 -14.57 8.30
C ARG A 274 -34.15 -13.88 9.09
N GLU A 275 -33.31 -14.65 9.78
CA GLU A 275 -32.20 -14.09 10.57
C GLU A 275 -31.17 -13.37 9.68
N SER A 276 -30.87 -13.93 8.51
CA SER A 276 -29.99 -13.29 7.54
C SER A 276 -30.55 -11.95 7.04
N LEU A 277 -31.84 -11.92 6.65
CA LEU A 277 -32.49 -10.69 6.19
C LEU A 277 -32.56 -9.62 7.29
N ASP A 278 -32.94 -10.01 8.51
CA ASP A 278 -33.05 -9.11 9.66
C ASP A 278 -31.69 -8.50 10.02
N ALA A 279 -30.60 -9.26 9.91
CA ALA A 279 -29.25 -8.77 10.14
C ALA A 279 -28.81 -7.79 9.05
N THR A 280 -28.99 -8.16 7.78
CA THR A 280 -28.60 -7.32 6.63
C THR A 280 -29.38 -6.02 6.57
N ALA A 281 -30.66 -6.04 6.95
CA ALA A 281 -31.51 -4.85 7.00
C ALA A 281 -31.05 -3.78 8.00
N ARG A 282 -30.14 -4.10 8.93
CA ARG A 282 -29.58 -3.13 9.89
C ARG A 282 -28.61 -2.15 9.24
N PHE A 283 -28.07 -2.47 8.07
CA PHE A 283 -27.02 -1.67 7.44
C PHE A 283 -27.23 -1.43 5.94
N ALA A 284 -27.88 -2.34 5.20
CA ALA A 284 -28.17 -2.17 3.78
C ALA A 284 -29.35 -1.21 3.55
N ASP A 285 -29.29 -0.41 2.49
CA ASP A 285 -30.38 0.51 2.11
C ASP A 285 -31.55 -0.21 1.45
N ALA A 286 -31.29 -1.35 0.79
CA ALA A 286 -32.32 -2.21 0.22
C ALA A 286 -31.79 -3.64 0.02
N ILE A 287 -32.71 -4.59 -0.04
CA ILE A 287 -32.43 -5.99 -0.34
C ILE A 287 -33.15 -6.40 -1.64
N VAL A 288 -32.44 -7.12 -2.51
CA VAL A 288 -33.03 -7.85 -3.63
C VAL A 288 -32.89 -9.34 -3.41
N VAL A 289 -33.94 -10.10 -3.73
CA VAL A 289 -33.97 -11.55 -3.57
C VAL A 289 -34.33 -12.20 -4.90
N LEU A 290 -33.44 -13.08 -5.38
CA LEU A 290 -33.73 -14.02 -6.44
C LEU A 290 -34.00 -15.41 -5.85
N ASP A 291 -35.21 -15.91 -6.03
CA ASP A 291 -35.65 -17.25 -5.63
C ASP A 291 -35.60 -18.18 -6.84
N ASP A 292 -34.72 -19.18 -6.80
CA ASP A 292 -34.51 -20.11 -7.91
C ASP A 292 -35.43 -21.34 -7.84
N GLY A 293 -36.60 -21.19 -7.22
CA GLY A 293 -37.68 -22.17 -7.24
C GLY A 293 -37.88 -22.91 -5.93
N SER A 294 -37.71 -22.23 -4.79
CA SER A 294 -37.95 -22.76 -3.45
C SER A 294 -39.33 -23.45 -3.36
N THR A 295 -39.38 -24.49 -2.53
CA THR A 295 -40.49 -25.42 -2.31
C THR A 295 -41.01 -25.40 -0.87
N ASP A 296 -40.35 -24.64 0.00
CA ASP A 296 -40.69 -24.41 1.40
C ASP A 296 -41.19 -22.96 1.65
N GLY A 297 -41.21 -22.50 2.91
CA GLY A 297 -41.63 -21.14 3.29
C GLY A 297 -40.71 -20.00 2.84
N THR A 298 -39.56 -20.29 2.19
CA THR A 298 -38.53 -19.29 1.82
C THR A 298 -39.09 -18.10 1.04
N GLY A 299 -39.88 -18.37 0.00
CA GLY A 299 -40.44 -17.30 -0.84
C GLY A 299 -41.42 -16.40 -0.07
N ALA A 300 -42.17 -16.95 0.89
CA ALA A 300 -43.06 -16.18 1.75
C ALA A 300 -42.28 -15.31 2.75
N ILE A 301 -41.18 -15.84 3.31
CA ILE A 301 -40.27 -15.11 4.19
C ILE A 301 -39.67 -13.90 3.46
N ALA A 302 -39.16 -14.11 2.25
CA ALA A 302 -38.58 -13.04 1.44
C ALA A 302 -39.60 -11.94 1.10
N ARG A 303 -40.78 -12.30 0.57
CA ARG A 303 -41.81 -11.32 0.17
C ARG A 303 -42.41 -10.54 1.33
N SER A 304 -42.44 -11.13 2.53
CA SER A 304 -42.99 -10.48 3.72
C SER A 304 -41.99 -9.57 4.44
N HIS A 305 -40.71 -9.61 4.11
CA HIS A 305 -39.68 -8.86 4.82
C HIS A 305 -39.63 -7.39 4.34
N PRO A 306 -39.73 -6.38 5.23
CA PRO A 306 -39.88 -4.97 4.83
C PRO A 306 -38.68 -4.38 4.09
N ALA A 307 -37.47 -4.89 4.31
CA ALA A 307 -36.27 -4.43 3.62
C ALA A 307 -36.09 -5.02 2.20
N VAL A 308 -36.90 -6.01 1.82
CA VAL A 308 -36.84 -6.62 0.48
C VAL A 308 -37.56 -5.70 -0.50
N ALA A 309 -36.78 -4.88 -1.19
CA ALA A 309 -37.27 -3.92 -2.18
C ALA A 309 -37.64 -4.61 -3.50
N ARG A 310 -37.04 -5.76 -3.80
CA ARG A 310 -37.34 -6.53 -5.01
C ARG A 310 -37.24 -8.03 -4.77
N TYR A 311 -38.23 -8.75 -5.25
CA TYR A 311 -38.26 -10.22 -5.26
C TYR A 311 -38.51 -10.69 -6.69
N GLU A 312 -37.68 -11.59 -7.19
CA GLU A 312 -37.86 -12.26 -8.48
C GLU A 312 -37.78 -13.77 -8.27
N ARG A 313 -38.69 -14.51 -8.90
CA ARG A 313 -38.67 -15.98 -8.89
C ARG A 313 -38.44 -16.50 -10.31
N THR A 314 -37.50 -17.42 -10.48
CA THR A 314 -37.28 -18.05 -11.79
C THR A 314 -38.23 -19.24 -11.98
N GLU A 315 -38.85 -19.34 -13.16
CA GLU A 315 -39.77 -20.44 -13.53
C GLU A 315 -39.10 -21.51 -14.41
N LEU A 316 -37.76 -21.48 -14.52
CA LEU A 316 -37.02 -22.31 -15.46
C LEU A 316 -36.98 -23.79 -15.06
N PRO A 317 -36.94 -24.72 -16.04
CA PRO A 317 -36.98 -26.17 -15.81
C PRO A 317 -35.78 -26.68 -14.97
N PRO A 318 -35.91 -27.83 -14.29
CA PRO A 318 -34.93 -28.32 -13.33
C PRO A 318 -33.50 -28.38 -13.91
N GLY A 319 -32.61 -27.62 -13.27
CA GLY A 319 -31.19 -27.51 -13.58
C GLY A 319 -30.64 -26.26 -12.90
N VAL A 320 -29.76 -26.42 -11.91
CA VAL A 320 -29.14 -25.31 -11.17
C VAL A 320 -28.10 -24.67 -12.07
N ASP A 321 -28.30 -23.40 -12.45
CA ASP A 321 -27.26 -22.55 -13.07
C ASP A 321 -26.94 -21.42 -12.07
N ASP A 322 -26.12 -21.74 -11.08
CA ASP A 322 -25.78 -20.84 -9.96
C ASP A 322 -25.16 -19.52 -10.47
N ARG A 323 -24.35 -19.59 -11.54
CA ARG A 323 -23.71 -18.43 -12.13
C ARG A 323 -24.73 -17.47 -12.73
N ARG A 324 -25.65 -17.97 -13.56
CA ARG A 324 -26.75 -17.16 -14.13
C ARG A 324 -27.57 -16.51 -13.03
N ASP A 325 -27.91 -17.26 -11.99
CA ASP A 325 -28.76 -16.76 -10.90
C ASP A 325 -28.04 -15.69 -10.08
N ARG A 326 -26.76 -15.88 -9.76
CA ARG A 326 -25.95 -14.84 -9.10
C ARG A 326 -25.76 -13.61 -9.98
N ASP A 327 -25.49 -13.78 -11.28
CA ASP A 327 -25.45 -12.67 -12.25
C ASP A 327 -26.77 -11.89 -12.26
N ARG A 328 -27.90 -12.59 -12.26
CA ARG A 328 -29.22 -11.97 -12.24
C ARG A 328 -29.47 -11.24 -10.92
N ALA A 329 -29.12 -11.82 -9.78
CA ALA A 329 -29.22 -11.16 -8.48
C ALA A 329 -28.40 -9.87 -8.42
N LEU A 330 -27.16 -9.87 -8.95
CA LEU A 330 -26.33 -8.67 -9.05
C LEU A 330 -26.95 -7.62 -9.99
N GLN A 331 -27.52 -8.03 -11.13
CA GLN A 331 -28.23 -7.13 -12.03
C GLN A 331 -29.45 -6.49 -11.35
N LEU A 332 -30.25 -7.28 -10.65
CA LEU A 332 -31.40 -6.78 -9.89
C LEU A 332 -31.00 -5.73 -8.85
N ALA A 333 -29.85 -5.92 -8.19
CA ALA A 333 -29.29 -4.96 -7.28
C ALA A 333 -28.82 -3.68 -8.00
N ALA A 334 -28.10 -3.84 -9.11
CA ALA A 334 -27.60 -2.72 -9.92
C ALA A 334 -28.73 -1.86 -10.51
N GLU A 335 -29.89 -2.45 -10.83
CA GLU A 335 -31.09 -1.73 -11.27
C GLU A 335 -31.62 -0.74 -10.21
N LEU A 336 -31.24 -0.89 -8.93
CA LEU A 336 -31.54 0.08 -7.88
C LEU A 336 -30.50 1.21 -7.78
N SER A 337 -29.51 1.27 -8.68
CA SER A 337 -28.42 2.26 -8.69
C SER A 337 -27.67 2.39 -7.35
N PRO A 338 -27.18 1.29 -6.74
CA PRO A 338 -26.29 1.36 -5.59
C PRO A 338 -24.89 1.86 -5.98
N ASP A 339 -24.12 2.32 -5.00
CA ASP A 339 -22.67 2.49 -5.11
C ASP A 339 -21.95 1.16 -4.84
N TRP A 340 -22.51 0.35 -3.93
CA TRP A 340 -21.98 -0.95 -3.53
C TRP A 340 -23.05 -2.03 -3.50
N ILE A 341 -22.69 -3.23 -3.92
CA ILE A 341 -23.55 -4.43 -3.89
C ILE A 341 -22.93 -5.45 -2.94
N LEU A 342 -23.70 -5.91 -1.95
CA LEU A 342 -23.33 -7.01 -1.06
C LEU A 342 -24.02 -8.30 -1.54
N ALA A 343 -23.29 -9.25 -2.09
CA ALA A 343 -23.79 -10.60 -2.31
C ALA A 343 -23.94 -11.32 -0.96
N VAL A 344 -25.10 -11.93 -0.70
CA VAL A 344 -25.37 -12.64 0.56
C VAL A 344 -26.01 -13.99 0.27
N ASP A 345 -25.46 -15.06 0.82
CA ASP A 345 -26.11 -16.37 0.83
C ASP A 345 -27.15 -16.44 1.98
N ALA A 346 -28.23 -17.21 1.79
CA ALA A 346 -29.37 -17.25 2.72
C ALA A 346 -29.05 -17.74 4.16
N ASP A 347 -27.87 -18.27 4.38
CA ASP A 347 -27.33 -18.76 5.65
C ASP A 347 -26.19 -17.89 6.21
N GLU A 348 -25.87 -16.78 5.58
CA GLU A 348 -24.84 -15.84 6.03
C GLU A 348 -25.45 -14.75 6.90
N VAL A 349 -24.85 -14.50 8.07
CA VAL A 349 -25.16 -13.36 8.95
C VAL A 349 -23.91 -12.54 9.18
N PHE A 350 -23.87 -11.34 8.60
CA PHE A 350 -22.77 -10.40 8.76
C PHE A 350 -22.85 -9.71 10.13
N GLU A 351 -21.75 -9.71 10.87
CA GLU A 351 -21.61 -8.97 12.12
C GLU A 351 -21.19 -7.53 11.82
N MET A 352 -22.14 -6.77 11.28
CA MET A 352 -21.93 -5.42 10.79
C MET A 352 -23.13 -4.53 11.12
N ASP A 353 -22.88 -3.26 11.41
CA ASP A 353 -23.92 -2.24 11.57
C ASP A 353 -23.81 -1.17 10.47
N ARG A 354 -24.76 -0.22 10.46
CA ARG A 354 -24.82 0.84 9.45
C ARG A 354 -23.56 1.70 9.43
N ALA A 355 -23.08 2.10 10.62
CA ALA A 355 -21.93 2.98 10.72
C ALA A 355 -20.67 2.29 10.19
N ARG A 356 -20.50 1.00 10.50
CA ARG A 356 -19.40 0.18 9.99
C ARG A 356 -19.48 -0.01 8.48
N ALA A 357 -20.66 -0.30 7.93
CA ALA A 357 -20.86 -0.41 6.49
C ALA A 357 -20.52 0.90 5.76
N GLU A 358 -20.94 2.05 6.29
CA GLU A 358 -20.61 3.37 5.71
C GLU A 358 -19.10 3.63 5.69
N ARG A 359 -18.40 3.32 6.79
CA ARG A 359 -16.93 3.46 6.84
C ARG A 359 -16.22 2.57 5.81
N LEU A 360 -16.64 1.31 5.69
CA LEU A 360 -16.10 0.37 4.68
C LEU A 360 -16.34 0.85 3.24
N MET A 361 -17.48 1.49 2.97
CA MET A 361 -17.77 2.07 1.65
C MET A 361 -17.00 3.36 1.36
N GLN A 362 -16.63 4.09 2.42
CA GLN A 362 -15.92 5.36 2.36
C GLN A 362 -14.39 5.22 2.35
N LEU A 363 -13.85 3.99 2.29
CA LEU A 363 -12.41 3.76 2.21
C LEU A 363 -11.75 4.72 1.22
N ALA A 364 -10.72 5.42 1.72
CA ALA A 364 -10.06 6.52 1.03
C ALA A 364 -9.43 6.07 -0.29
N ASP A 365 -9.10 4.77 -0.40
CA ASP A 365 -8.51 4.17 -1.57
C ASP A 365 -9.57 3.81 -2.65
N PRO A 366 -9.68 4.60 -3.74
CA PRO A 366 -10.55 4.31 -4.90
C PRO A 366 -10.22 3.02 -5.65
N HIS A 367 -9.02 2.45 -5.48
CA HIS A 367 -8.62 1.18 -6.07
C HIS A 367 -9.32 -0.02 -5.47
N ILE A 368 -9.89 0.13 -4.27
CA ILE A 368 -10.60 -0.96 -3.61
C ILE A 368 -11.96 -1.13 -4.27
N LYS A 369 -12.12 -2.20 -5.05
CA LYS A 369 -13.37 -2.55 -5.75
C LYS A 369 -14.12 -3.70 -5.11
N ALA A 370 -13.46 -4.48 -4.25
CA ALA A 370 -14.06 -5.61 -3.55
C ALA A 370 -13.62 -5.69 -2.09
N LEU A 371 -14.56 -6.03 -1.20
CA LEU A 371 -14.32 -6.30 0.21
C LEU A 371 -14.62 -7.77 0.53
N GLY A 372 -13.64 -8.37 1.20
CA GLY A 372 -13.61 -9.77 1.62
C GLY A 372 -13.92 -9.93 3.10
N PHE A 373 -14.48 -11.09 3.44
CA PHE A 373 -14.99 -11.40 4.77
C PHE A 373 -14.59 -12.81 5.21
N HIS A 374 -14.71 -13.08 6.51
CA HIS A 374 -14.34 -14.35 7.14
C HIS A 374 -15.55 -15.11 7.64
N TRP A 375 -15.67 -16.38 7.24
CA TRP A 375 -16.80 -17.21 7.67
C TRP A 375 -16.46 -18.10 8.86
N TYR A 376 -17.43 -18.18 9.77
CA TYR A 376 -17.42 -19.07 10.92
C TYR A 376 -18.61 -20.03 10.80
N THR A 377 -18.31 -21.26 10.40
CA THR A 377 -19.32 -22.32 10.20
C THR A 377 -19.72 -22.91 11.55
N PHE A 378 -20.92 -22.58 12.04
CA PHE A 378 -21.41 -23.10 13.31
C PHE A 378 -21.79 -24.57 13.19
N TRP A 379 -21.39 -25.37 14.17
CA TRP A 379 -21.48 -26.83 14.10
C TRP A 379 -22.45 -27.45 15.12
N GLU A 380 -23.03 -26.63 15.98
CA GLU A 380 -23.93 -27.06 17.05
C GLU A 380 -25.16 -26.14 17.18
N PRO A 381 -26.33 -26.65 17.64
CA PRO A 381 -27.57 -25.87 17.71
C PRO A 381 -27.50 -24.65 18.64
N THR A 382 -26.65 -24.70 19.67
CA THR A 382 -26.43 -23.58 20.59
C THR A 382 -25.73 -22.39 19.91
N ARG A 383 -25.09 -22.63 18.76
CA ARG A 383 -24.29 -21.65 18.01
C ARG A 383 -23.23 -20.98 18.89
N THR A 384 -22.62 -21.77 19.76
CA THR A 384 -21.49 -21.34 20.61
C THR A 384 -20.15 -21.81 20.08
N TYR A 385 -20.16 -22.81 19.20
CA TYR A 385 -18.96 -23.41 18.62
C TYR A 385 -19.01 -23.40 17.10
N PHE A 386 -17.87 -23.08 16.50
CA PHE A 386 -17.64 -23.16 15.06
C PHE A 386 -16.58 -24.21 14.76
N ARG A 387 -16.62 -24.76 13.54
CA ARG A 387 -15.63 -25.72 13.08
C ARG A 387 -14.30 -25.02 12.80
N ALA A 388 -13.21 -25.55 13.32
CA ALA A 388 -11.87 -24.94 13.25
C ALA A 388 -10.87 -25.73 12.39
N ASP A 389 -11.31 -26.84 11.80
CA ASP A 389 -10.50 -27.70 10.95
C ASP A 389 -11.17 -27.96 9.59
N GLY A 390 -10.40 -28.57 8.69
CA GLY A 390 -10.85 -28.84 7.33
C GLY A 390 -11.14 -27.56 6.55
N ALA A 391 -11.79 -27.71 5.41
CA ALA A 391 -12.03 -26.58 4.53
C ALA A 391 -13.12 -25.62 5.08
N LEU A 392 -14.02 -26.11 5.94
CA LEU A 392 -15.09 -25.31 6.55
C LEU A 392 -14.64 -24.44 7.74
N GLY A 393 -13.41 -24.64 8.26
CA GLY A 393 -12.87 -23.91 9.39
C GLY A 393 -11.96 -22.71 9.05
N ALA A 394 -11.61 -22.53 7.78
CA ALA A 394 -10.72 -21.44 7.32
C ALA A 394 -11.21 -20.79 6.02
N MET A 395 -12.51 -20.50 5.94
CA MET A 395 -13.10 -19.90 4.73
C MET A 395 -13.04 -18.37 4.78
N SER A 396 -12.68 -17.78 3.64
CA SER A 396 -12.72 -16.33 3.43
C SER A 396 -12.94 -16.01 1.96
N GLY A 397 -13.61 -14.91 1.66
CA GLY A 397 -13.87 -14.53 0.27
C GLY A 397 -14.58 -13.20 0.13
N TYR A 398 -14.60 -12.70 -1.11
CA TYR A 398 -15.25 -11.44 -1.45
C TYR A 398 -16.78 -11.60 -1.43
N ARG A 399 -17.46 -10.59 -0.88
CA ARG A 399 -18.94 -10.50 -0.88
C ARG A 399 -19.46 -9.11 -1.19
N MET A 400 -18.68 -8.06 -1.01
CA MET A 400 -19.13 -6.69 -1.21
C MET A 400 -18.32 -6.03 -2.31
N TYR A 401 -18.99 -5.44 -3.30
CA TYR A 401 -18.39 -5.01 -4.55
C TYR A 401 -18.85 -3.62 -4.92
N ARG A 402 -17.97 -2.81 -5.51
CA ARG A 402 -18.41 -1.57 -6.17
C ARG A 402 -19.32 -1.90 -7.34
N ASN A 403 -20.36 -1.09 -7.52
CA ASN A 403 -21.28 -1.22 -8.65
C ASN A 403 -20.64 -0.61 -9.90
N GLU A 404 -19.83 -1.40 -10.60
CA GLU A 404 -19.13 -0.99 -11.82
C GLU A 404 -19.85 -1.48 -13.10
N PRO A 405 -19.81 -0.73 -14.22
CA PRO A 405 -20.39 -1.17 -15.48
C PRO A 405 -19.82 -2.49 -15.97
N GLY A 406 -20.69 -3.51 -16.10
CA GLY A 406 -20.28 -4.82 -16.59
C GLY A 406 -19.84 -5.81 -15.51
N LEU A 407 -20.12 -5.54 -14.22
CA LEU A 407 -19.98 -6.51 -13.13
C LEU A 407 -20.66 -7.85 -13.49
N ARG A 408 -19.89 -8.93 -13.58
CA ARG A 408 -20.35 -10.29 -13.91
C ARG A 408 -19.57 -11.32 -13.12
N VAL A 409 -20.23 -12.40 -12.71
CA VAL A 409 -19.64 -13.54 -12.02
C VAL A 409 -18.68 -14.27 -12.96
N ALA A 410 -17.44 -14.50 -12.52
CA ALA A 410 -16.38 -15.10 -13.31
C ALA A 410 -16.69 -16.52 -13.79
N ARG A 411 -16.22 -16.90 -15.00
CA ARG A 411 -16.26 -18.29 -15.47
C ARG A 411 -15.04 -19.06 -14.96
N GLY A 412 -15.23 -19.91 -13.95
CA GLY A 412 -14.21 -20.88 -13.52
C GLY A 412 -14.31 -22.22 -14.27
N GLU A 413 -13.18 -22.91 -14.46
CA GLU A 413 -13.09 -24.21 -15.15
C GLU A 413 -13.76 -25.39 -14.41
N GLY A 414 -14.37 -25.19 -13.23
CA GLY A 414 -14.69 -26.29 -12.32
C GLY A 414 -16.14 -26.51 -11.87
N GLY A 415 -17.12 -25.62 -12.07
CA GLY A 415 -18.38 -25.70 -11.27
C GLY A 415 -18.15 -25.47 -9.76
N LEU A 416 -19.16 -25.47 -8.89
CA LEU A 416 -19.06 -25.01 -7.47
C LEU A 416 -18.23 -25.90 -6.53
N PRO A 417 -17.54 -25.36 -5.50
CA PRO A 417 -17.68 -24.03 -4.88
C PRO A 417 -16.44 -23.14 -5.13
N GLY A 418 -16.65 -21.83 -5.21
CA GLY A 418 -15.57 -20.82 -5.29
C GLY A 418 -15.76 -19.73 -6.36
N GLY A 419 -16.62 -19.95 -7.36
CA GLY A 419 -16.75 -19.05 -8.51
C GLY A 419 -17.77 -17.90 -8.38
N GLY A 420 -18.38 -17.66 -7.21
CA GLY A 420 -19.41 -16.63 -7.00
C GLY A 420 -18.90 -15.20 -6.91
N ILE A 421 -17.65 -14.97 -7.33
CA ILE A 421 -16.96 -13.68 -7.24
C ILE A 421 -17.03 -13.03 -8.63
N PRO A 422 -17.47 -11.75 -8.72
CA PRO A 422 -17.37 -11.00 -9.95
C PRO A 422 -15.94 -10.91 -10.48
N GLU A 423 -15.76 -10.85 -11.80
CA GLU A 423 -14.46 -10.60 -12.42
C GLU A 423 -13.90 -9.25 -11.97
N MET A 424 -12.67 -9.26 -11.43
CA MET A 424 -12.02 -8.10 -10.81
C MET A 424 -10.52 -8.09 -11.12
N PRO A 425 -9.90 -6.92 -11.38
CA PRO A 425 -8.44 -6.82 -11.56
C PRO A 425 -7.66 -7.22 -10.30
N ASP A 426 -6.45 -7.74 -10.49
CA ASP A 426 -5.57 -8.09 -9.37
C ASP A 426 -5.24 -6.86 -8.49
N GLY A 427 -5.20 -7.07 -7.17
CA GLY A 427 -4.85 -6.03 -6.20
C GLY A 427 -5.98 -5.06 -5.82
N CYS A 428 -7.18 -5.17 -6.41
CA CYS A 428 -8.33 -4.31 -6.08
C CYS A 428 -9.20 -4.80 -4.91
N GLY A 429 -8.93 -6.00 -4.39
CA GLY A 429 -9.62 -6.58 -3.25
C GLY A 429 -8.96 -6.24 -1.92
N ARG A 430 -9.75 -6.05 -0.86
CA ARG A 430 -9.27 -5.95 0.52
C ARG A 430 -10.11 -6.84 1.43
N PHE A 431 -9.45 -7.61 2.29
CA PHE A 431 -10.14 -8.33 3.35
C PHE A 431 -10.41 -7.41 4.52
N THR A 432 -11.59 -7.59 5.12
CA THR A 432 -12.04 -6.89 6.32
C THR A 432 -11.97 -7.84 7.51
N ASP A 433 -12.07 -7.28 8.70
CA ASP A 433 -12.25 -8.03 9.94
C ASP A 433 -13.71 -8.52 10.14
N VAL A 434 -14.65 -8.03 9.33
CA VAL A 434 -16.07 -8.31 9.50
C VAL A 434 -16.30 -9.81 9.38
N ARG A 435 -16.83 -10.37 10.46
CA ARG A 435 -17.12 -11.79 10.56
C ARG A 435 -18.49 -12.10 9.98
N VAL A 436 -18.59 -13.24 9.34
CA VAL A 436 -19.83 -13.79 8.80
C VAL A 436 -20.11 -15.10 9.51
N ARG A 437 -21.18 -15.13 10.28
CA ARG A 437 -21.67 -16.37 10.88
C ARG A 437 -22.36 -17.17 9.78
N ARG A 438 -21.90 -18.39 9.52
CA ARG A 438 -22.53 -19.29 8.55
C ARG A 438 -23.40 -20.31 9.30
N LEU A 439 -24.69 -20.26 9.03
CA LEU A 439 -25.73 -21.05 9.68
C LEU A 439 -26.11 -22.28 8.84
N GLY A 440 -26.96 -23.16 9.37
CA GLY A 440 -27.48 -24.31 8.61
C GLY A 440 -26.54 -25.52 8.52
N TYR A 441 -25.50 -25.55 9.36
CA TYR A 441 -24.57 -26.68 9.55
C TYR A 441 -24.62 -27.24 10.98
N ASP A 442 -25.50 -26.68 11.81
CA ASP A 442 -25.61 -26.87 13.25
C ASP A 442 -26.30 -28.18 13.66
N THR A 443 -26.92 -28.89 12.72
CA THR A 443 -27.46 -30.24 12.93
C THR A 443 -27.01 -31.21 11.84
N GLU A 444 -26.97 -32.50 12.17
CA GLU A 444 -26.64 -33.54 11.20
C GLU A 444 -27.64 -33.56 10.03
N ALA A 445 -28.94 -33.39 10.32
CA ALA A 445 -29.97 -33.32 9.29
C ALA A 445 -29.73 -32.16 8.31
N SER A 446 -29.37 -30.98 8.82
CA SER A 446 -29.05 -29.81 7.99
C SER A 446 -27.81 -30.03 7.12
N ARG A 447 -26.76 -30.66 7.68
CA ARG A 447 -25.54 -31.01 6.92
C ARG A 447 -25.82 -32.02 5.81
N GLN A 448 -26.62 -33.05 6.07
CA GLN A 448 -27.04 -34.02 5.06
C GLN A 448 -27.90 -33.38 3.96
N ALA A 449 -28.80 -32.47 4.33
CA ALA A 449 -29.60 -31.71 3.35
C ALA A 449 -28.71 -30.83 2.45
N ARG A 450 -27.70 -30.16 3.02
CA ARG A 450 -26.69 -29.40 2.27
C ARG A 450 -25.90 -30.29 1.32
N LEU A 451 -25.42 -31.43 1.79
CA LEU A 451 -24.70 -32.40 0.97
C LEU A 451 -25.55 -32.88 -0.22
N ALA A 452 -26.83 -33.19 0.02
CA ALA A 452 -27.78 -33.60 -1.02
C ALA A 452 -28.07 -32.48 -2.02
N LEU A 453 -28.13 -31.22 -1.59
CA LEU A 453 -28.30 -30.06 -2.47
C LEU A 453 -27.09 -29.90 -3.40
N HIS A 454 -25.88 -30.02 -2.86
CA HIS A 454 -24.64 -29.89 -3.63
C HIS A 454 -24.32 -31.10 -4.53
N ALA A 455 -24.91 -32.27 -4.26
CA ALA A 455 -24.79 -33.45 -5.11
C ALA A 455 -25.65 -33.36 -6.40
N ARG A 456 -26.51 -32.34 -6.54
CA ARG A 456 -27.33 -32.14 -7.75
C ARG A 456 -26.42 -31.66 -8.90
N PRO A 457 -26.50 -32.27 -10.10
CA PRO A 457 -25.69 -31.86 -11.23
C PRO A 457 -26.05 -30.44 -11.68
N ASP A 458 -25.05 -29.55 -11.71
CA ASP A 458 -25.14 -28.29 -12.42
C ASP A 458 -25.16 -28.61 -13.93
N ARG A 459 -26.18 -28.11 -14.63
CA ARG A 459 -26.48 -28.46 -16.02
C ARG A 459 -25.39 -27.98 -17.00
N TYR A 460 -24.52 -27.07 -16.56
CA TYR A 460 -23.48 -26.44 -17.40
C TYR A 460 -22.08 -26.45 -16.79
N ALA A 461 -21.88 -27.05 -15.61
CA ALA A 461 -20.54 -27.29 -15.08
C ALA A 461 -19.89 -28.51 -15.75
N PRO A 462 -18.59 -28.49 -16.06
CA PRO A 462 -17.88 -29.70 -16.46
C PRO A 462 -17.99 -30.76 -15.34
N PRO A 463 -18.07 -32.05 -15.67
CA PRO A 463 -18.14 -33.11 -14.66
C PRO A 463 -16.91 -33.03 -13.74
N ARG A 464 -17.12 -32.76 -12.45
CA ARG A 464 -16.05 -32.86 -11.44
C ARG A 464 -15.73 -34.33 -11.17
N ALA A 465 -14.44 -34.68 -11.15
CA ALA A 465 -13.98 -35.95 -10.60
C ALA A 465 -14.00 -35.88 -9.07
N GLY A 466 -15.13 -36.26 -8.45
CA GLY A 466 -15.30 -36.33 -7.00
C GLY A 466 -16.01 -35.12 -6.36
N ALA A 467 -16.48 -35.30 -5.12
CA ALA A 467 -17.09 -34.22 -4.35
C ALA A 467 -16.03 -33.16 -3.99
N PRO A 468 -16.35 -31.85 -4.01
CA PRO A 468 -15.48 -30.81 -3.48
C PRO A 468 -14.94 -31.19 -2.09
N PRO A 469 -13.65 -30.93 -1.78
CA PRO A 469 -13.07 -31.27 -0.47
C PRO A 469 -13.89 -30.74 0.71
N GLU A 470 -14.46 -29.54 0.57
CA GLU A 470 -15.37 -28.89 1.53
C GLU A 470 -16.64 -29.67 1.87
N LEU A 471 -17.14 -30.50 0.94
CA LEU A 471 -18.35 -31.28 1.13
C LEU A 471 -18.07 -32.67 1.71
N ALA A 472 -16.89 -33.23 1.46
CA ALA A 472 -16.45 -34.47 2.12
C ALA A 472 -16.41 -34.29 3.64
N ASP A 473 -16.04 -33.09 4.07
CA ASP A 473 -16.00 -32.67 5.46
C ASP A 473 -17.38 -32.60 6.14
N LEU A 474 -18.47 -32.41 5.40
CA LEU A 474 -19.82 -32.30 5.97
C LEU A 474 -20.32 -33.59 6.63
N ALA A 475 -19.81 -34.74 6.17
CA ALA A 475 -20.15 -36.05 6.71
C ALA A 475 -19.18 -36.53 7.82
N SER A 476 -18.19 -35.71 8.20
CA SER A 476 -17.23 -36.07 9.26
C SER A 476 -17.88 -35.96 10.64
N ASN A 477 -17.79 -37.04 11.42
CA ASN A 477 -18.20 -37.08 12.82
C ASN A 477 -17.06 -36.72 13.80
N THR A 478 -15.83 -36.59 13.30
CA THR A 478 -14.67 -36.17 14.09
C THR A 478 -14.25 -34.80 13.59
N VAL A 479 -14.59 -33.76 14.34
CA VAL A 479 -14.31 -32.37 14.00
C VAL A 479 -13.66 -31.66 15.18
N THR A 480 -12.80 -30.70 14.86
CA THR A 480 -12.21 -29.78 15.83
C THR A 480 -13.10 -28.56 15.95
N LEU A 481 -13.67 -28.33 17.13
CA LEU A 481 -14.52 -27.18 17.40
C LEU A 481 -13.78 -26.14 18.22
N ARG A 482 -14.03 -24.86 17.93
CA ARG A 482 -13.57 -23.72 18.73
C ARG A 482 -14.75 -22.89 19.19
N ARG A 483 -14.65 -22.34 20.40
CA ARG A 483 -15.69 -21.47 20.96
C ARG A 483 -15.69 -20.15 20.19
N TYR A 484 -16.87 -19.71 19.77
CA TYR A 484 -17.05 -18.43 19.09
C TYR A 484 -17.00 -17.27 20.08
N ALA A 485 -16.24 -16.22 19.75
CA ALA A 485 -16.16 -14.98 20.50
C ALA A 485 -16.48 -13.79 19.57
N PRO A 486 -17.44 -12.91 19.92
CA PRO A 486 -17.94 -11.85 19.05
C PRO A 486 -17.10 -10.55 19.08
N ALA A 487 -15.82 -10.58 19.43
CA ALA A 487 -14.90 -9.42 19.34
C ALA A 487 -13.53 -9.87 18.78
N SER A 488 -12.73 -9.00 18.18
CA SER A 488 -11.40 -9.40 17.65
C SER A 488 -10.45 -9.80 18.78
N GLY A 489 -10.72 -9.31 19.99
CA GLY A 489 -9.96 -9.57 21.19
C GLY A 489 -8.70 -8.73 21.30
N VAL A 490 -8.56 -7.64 20.53
CA VAL A 490 -7.31 -6.87 20.42
C VAL A 490 -7.41 -5.47 21.03
N SER A 491 -6.48 -5.17 21.93
CA SER A 491 -6.19 -3.81 22.39
C SER A 491 -5.00 -3.26 21.61
N LEU A 492 -5.18 -2.16 20.90
CA LEU A 492 -4.06 -1.43 20.29
C LEU A 492 -3.38 -0.58 21.37
N CYS A 493 -2.09 -0.77 21.60
CA CYS A 493 -1.30 0.07 22.48
C CYS A 493 -0.31 0.89 21.66
N ILE A 494 -0.43 2.22 21.72
CA ILE A 494 0.43 3.15 20.99
C ILE A 494 1.00 4.21 21.93
N ILE A 495 2.19 4.70 21.60
CA ILE A 495 2.75 5.94 22.16
C ILE A 495 2.60 7.01 21.09
N ALA A 496 2.09 8.18 21.46
CA ALA A 496 1.91 9.28 20.50
C ALA A 496 2.37 10.61 21.11
N ARG A 497 2.92 11.47 20.25
CA ARG A 497 3.20 12.88 20.53
C ARG A 497 3.11 13.66 19.23
N ASN A 498 2.11 14.51 19.09
CA ASN A 498 1.91 15.35 17.90
C ASN A 498 1.87 14.56 16.59
N GLU A 499 1.06 13.50 16.57
CA GLU A 499 0.94 12.57 15.45
C GLU A 499 -0.40 12.76 14.71
N ALA A 500 -1.10 13.88 14.86
CA ALA A 500 -2.47 14.05 14.33
C ALA A 500 -2.60 13.67 12.84
N GLU A 501 -1.67 14.13 11.99
CA GLU A 501 -1.68 13.86 10.55
C GLU A 501 -1.52 12.36 10.22
N ARG A 502 -0.63 11.67 10.94
CA ARG A 502 -0.32 10.24 10.68
C ARG A 502 -1.32 9.32 11.34
N LEU A 503 -1.78 9.70 12.53
CA LEU A 503 -2.65 8.89 13.36
C LEU A 503 -4.00 8.64 12.69
N GLU A 504 -4.56 9.60 11.95
CA GLU A 504 -5.81 9.38 11.22
C GLU A 504 -5.65 8.27 10.17
N ARG A 505 -4.57 8.29 9.38
CA ARG A 505 -4.28 7.25 8.38
C ARG A 505 -4.01 5.89 9.04
N PHE A 506 -3.17 5.90 10.07
CA PHE A 506 -2.80 4.72 10.83
C PHE A 506 -4.02 4.05 11.46
N LEU A 507 -4.89 4.81 12.13
CA LEU A 507 -6.08 4.26 12.77
C LEU A 507 -7.19 3.90 11.78
N ALA A 508 -7.35 4.60 10.66
CA ALA A 508 -8.31 4.20 9.62
C ALA A 508 -8.07 2.78 9.11
N PHE A 509 -6.82 2.34 9.17
CA PHE A 509 -6.40 1.01 8.75
C PHE A 509 -6.50 -0.06 9.85
N LEU A 510 -6.33 0.35 11.12
CA LEU A 510 -6.40 -0.52 12.29
C LEU A 510 -7.80 -0.65 12.90
N GLU A 511 -8.66 0.37 12.78
CA GLU A 511 -10.04 0.42 13.31
C GLU A 511 -10.88 -0.81 12.94
N PRO A 512 -10.67 -1.46 11.78
CA PRO A 512 -11.25 -2.76 11.52
C PRO A 512 -10.93 -3.80 12.60
N PHE A 513 -9.66 -3.92 12.95
CA PHE A 513 -9.12 -5.04 13.71
C PHE A 513 -9.09 -4.83 15.23
N VAL A 514 -9.13 -3.59 15.72
CA VAL A 514 -8.90 -3.28 17.14
C VAL A 514 -10.20 -2.98 17.88
N ASP A 515 -10.46 -3.68 18.98
CA ASP A 515 -11.67 -3.49 19.79
C ASP A 515 -11.57 -2.25 20.70
N GLU A 516 -10.34 -1.83 21.00
CA GLU A 516 -10.03 -0.67 21.82
C GLU A 516 -8.64 -0.11 21.53
N ILE A 517 -8.45 1.16 21.84
CA ILE A 517 -7.20 1.89 21.64
C ILE A 517 -6.73 2.43 22.98
N CYS A 518 -5.49 2.10 23.35
CA CYS A 518 -4.78 2.55 24.53
C CYS A 518 -3.64 3.47 24.09
N ILE A 519 -3.77 4.76 24.38
CA ILE A 519 -2.83 5.80 23.97
C ILE A 519 -2.08 6.31 25.19
N VAL A 520 -0.75 6.21 25.15
CA VAL A 520 0.09 6.95 26.09
C VAL A 520 0.60 8.19 25.39
N ASP A 521 -0.01 9.32 25.72
CA ASP A 521 0.21 10.64 25.14
C ASP A 521 1.38 11.33 25.85
N ASN A 522 2.50 11.47 25.15
CA ASN A 522 3.73 12.09 25.68
C ASN A 522 3.76 13.60 25.43
N GLY A 523 2.67 14.28 25.78
CA GLY A 523 2.55 15.74 25.72
C GLY A 523 2.17 16.31 24.34
N SER A 524 1.14 15.75 23.70
CA SER A 524 0.62 16.30 22.44
C SER A 524 -0.08 17.65 22.65
N ASP A 525 0.16 18.59 21.75
CA ASP A 525 -0.49 19.91 21.66
C ASP A 525 -1.39 20.07 20.40
N ASP A 526 -1.47 19.03 19.57
CA ASP A 526 -2.35 18.93 18.41
C ASP A 526 -3.59 18.06 18.66
N ALA A 527 -4.33 17.74 17.59
CA ALA A 527 -5.56 16.95 17.64
C ALA A 527 -5.36 15.42 17.76
N THR A 528 -4.17 14.94 18.15
CA THR A 528 -3.83 13.50 18.22
C THR A 528 -4.89 12.70 19.01
N VAL A 529 -5.25 13.16 20.21
CA VAL A 529 -6.19 12.42 21.07
C VAL A 529 -7.62 12.48 20.53
N GLU A 530 -8.02 13.64 20.00
CA GLU A 530 -9.34 13.88 19.41
C GLU A 530 -9.55 12.99 18.17
N ILE A 531 -8.52 12.82 17.35
CA ILE A 531 -8.56 11.97 16.15
C ILE A 531 -8.80 10.51 16.54
N ALA A 532 -8.08 9.98 17.53
CA ALA A 532 -8.29 8.62 18.00
C ALA A 532 -9.73 8.33 18.44
N ARG A 533 -10.38 9.28 19.12
CA ARG A 533 -11.77 9.15 19.57
C ARG A 533 -12.79 9.10 18.43
N ARG A 534 -12.42 9.48 17.20
CA ARG A 534 -13.30 9.37 16.03
C ARG A 534 -13.43 7.93 15.52
N PHE A 535 -12.48 7.06 15.87
CA PHE A 535 -12.42 5.68 15.37
C PHE A 535 -13.15 4.67 16.26
N THR A 536 -13.21 4.90 17.56
CA THR A 536 -13.94 4.05 18.50
C THR A 536 -14.31 4.83 19.75
N ASP A 537 -15.44 4.47 20.38
CA ASP A 537 -15.81 5.00 21.69
C ASP A 537 -14.94 4.45 22.83
N ARG A 538 -14.12 3.42 22.54
CA ARG A 538 -13.27 2.71 23.49
C ARG A 538 -11.81 3.17 23.42
N VAL A 539 -11.60 4.47 23.57
CA VAL A 539 -10.25 5.05 23.67
C VAL A 539 -9.89 5.33 25.12
N ARG A 540 -8.77 4.76 25.56
CA ARG A 540 -8.14 5.01 26.86
C ARG A 540 -6.89 5.85 26.64
N VAL A 541 -6.75 6.94 27.40
CA VAL A 541 -5.63 7.87 27.24
C VAL A 541 -4.95 8.07 28.59
N HIS A 542 -3.63 7.92 28.60
CA HIS A 542 -2.78 8.33 29.73
C HIS A 542 -1.81 9.41 29.27
N ARG A 543 -1.78 10.55 29.97
CA ARG A 543 -0.83 11.63 29.69
C ARG A 543 0.37 11.54 30.61
N THR A 544 1.56 11.66 30.04
CA THR A 544 2.82 11.58 30.77
C THR A 544 3.86 12.51 30.15
N ASP A 545 4.79 13.00 30.96
CA ASP A 545 6.01 13.71 30.57
C ASP A 545 7.27 12.81 30.70
N ARG A 546 7.08 11.53 31.04
CA ARG A 546 8.17 10.57 31.24
C ARG A 546 8.91 10.28 29.93
N LEU A 547 10.23 10.15 30.05
CA LEU A 547 11.14 9.89 28.93
C LEU A 547 11.48 8.40 28.74
N ASP A 548 11.22 7.54 29.74
CA ASP A 548 11.49 6.10 29.62
C ASP A 548 10.41 5.40 28.80
N LEU A 549 10.76 5.01 27.57
CA LEU A 549 9.81 4.40 26.63
C LEU A 549 9.31 3.02 27.09
N ALA A 550 10.10 2.25 27.84
CA ALA A 550 9.65 0.96 28.36
C ALA A 550 8.59 1.15 29.45
N GLU A 551 8.79 2.10 30.36
CA GLU A 551 7.76 2.47 31.34
C GLU A 551 6.49 2.98 30.67
N VAL A 552 6.63 3.89 29.69
CA VAL A 552 5.52 4.47 28.94
C VAL A 552 4.73 3.36 28.22
N ARG A 553 5.40 2.42 27.53
CA ARG A 553 4.71 1.29 26.89
C ARG A 553 4.00 0.40 27.92
N ASN A 554 4.62 0.15 29.07
CA ASN A 554 4.02 -0.67 30.13
C ASN A 554 2.76 -0.01 30.75
N VAL A 555 2.70 1.32 30.84
CA VAL A 555 1.46 2.03 31.19
C VAL A 555 0.38 1.76 30.15
N GLY A 556 0.74 1.78 28.86
CA GLY A 556 -0.13 1.37 27.76
C GLY A 556 -0.70 -0.03 27.94
N LEU A 557 0.16 -1.01 28.23
CA LEU A 557 -0.24 -2.39 28.49
C LEU A 557 -1.19 -2.51 29.69
N GLY A 558 -0.99 -1.71 30.73
CA GLY A 558 -1.87 -1.68 31.91
C GLY A 558 -3.28 -1.14 31.64
N MET A 559 -3.47 -0.39 30.57
CA MET A 559 -4.80 0.09 30.15
C MET A 559 -5.57 -0.95 29.32
N ALA A 560 -4.87 -1.89 28.69
CA ALA A 560 -5.46 -2.90 27.82
C ALA A 560 -6.34 -3.88 28.59
N THR A 561 -7.53 -4.14 28.07
CA THR A 561 -8.55 -5.03 28.66
C THR A 561 -8.92 -6.20 27.76
N ARG A 562 -8.46 -6.22 26.52
CA ARG A 562 -8.71 -7.34 25.59
C ARG A 562 -7.70 -8.47 25.77
N PRO A 563 -8.03 -9.71 25.38
CA PRO A 563 -7.16 -10.88 25.52
C PRO A 563 -5.82 -10.77 24.79
N TRP A 564 -5.74 -9.99 23.71
CA TRP A 564 -4.54 -9.73 22.92
C TRP A 564 -4.20 -8.24 22.93
N ILE A 565 -2.91 -7.96 22.84
CA ILE A 565 -2.35 -6.62 22.69
C ILE A 565 -1.58 -6.57 21.38
N LEU A 566 -1.93 -5.61 20.54
CA LEU A 566 -1.15 -5.20 19.38
C LEU A 566 -0.41 -3.91 19.76
N SER A 567 0.92 -3.94 19.75
CA SER A 567 1.77 -2.81 20.11
C SER A 567 2.49 -2.29 18.88
N LEU A 568 2.06 -1.14 18.35
CA LEU A 568 2.58 -0.53 17.12
C LEU A 568 2.86 0.95 17.35
N ASP A 569 3.69 1.53 16.49
CA ASP A 569 4.00 2.96 16.49
C ASP A 569 3.23 3.68 15.36
N PRO A 570 2.80 4.95 15.54
CA PRO A 570 2.04 5.68 14.50
C PRO A 570 2.79 5.90 13.16
N ASP A 571 4.11 5.67 13.13
CA ASP A 571 4.95 5.71 11.93
C ASP A 571 5.28 4.33 11.34
N GLU A 572 4.55 3.30 11.77
CA GLU A 572 4.57 1.95 11.23
C GLU A 572 3.31 1.63 10.41
N GLU A 573 3.48 0.87 9.32
CA GLU A 573 2.41 0.36 8.45
C GLU A 573 2.74 -1.09 8.07
N LEU A 574 1.79 -2.02 7.85
CA LEU A 574 2.20 -3.33 7.28
C LEU A 574 2.30 -3.25 5.76
N ALA A 575 3.29 -3.92 5.18
CA ALA A 575 3.54 -3.94 3.73
C ALA A 575 2.32 -4.44 2.95
N HIS A 576 1.66 -5.47 3.49
CA HIS A 576 0.45 -6.08 2.97
C HIS A 576 -0.43 -6.45 4.17
N TRP A 577 -1.57 -5.79 4.33
CA TRP A 577 -2.51 -6.03 5.43
C TRP A 577 -3.24 -7.38 5.26
N ASP A 578 -2.56 -8.49 5.52
CA ASP A 578 -3.20 -9.81 5.69
C ASP A 578 -3.79 -9.90 7.12
N LEU A 579 -4.73 -9.01 7.43
CA LEU A 579 -5.59 -9.12 8.62
C LEU A 579 -6.12 -10.52 8.85
N PRO A 580 -6.62 -11.25 7.81
CA PRO A 580 -6.99 -12.65 7.97
C PRO A 580 -5.94 -13.49 8.67
N ARG A 581 -4.67 -13.35 8.26
CA ARG A 581 -3.55 -14.07 8.87
C ARG A 581 -3.38 -13.66 10.31
N VAL A 582 -3.35 -12.36 10.62
CA VAL A 582 -3.20 -11.87 12.00
C VAL A 582 -4.36 -12.34 12.89
N VAL A 583 -5.61 -12.34 12.40
CA VAL A 583 -6.78 -12.90 13.10
C VAL A 583 -6.58 -14.39 13.40
N ARG A 584 -6.19 -15.19 12.39
CA ARG A 584 -5.95 -16.63 12.57
C ARG A 584 -4.84 -16.95 13.57
N LEU A 585 -3.81 -16.08 13.68
CA LEU A 585 -2.76 -16.24 14.69
C LEU A 585 -3.36 -16.22 16.11
N MET A 586 -4.35 -15.38 16.36
CA MET A 586 -4.97 -15.25 17.69
C MET A 586 -5.82 -16.45 18.12
N ASP A 587 -6.18 -17.32 17.17
CA ASP A 587 -6.94 -18.54 17.46
C ASP A 587 -6.05 -19.71 17.95
N ASP A 588 -4.72 -19.57 17.92
CA ASP A 588 -3.79 -20.54 18.48
C ASP A 588 -3.71 -20.36 20.01
N LEU A 589 -4.25 -21.33 20.74
CA LEU A 589 -4.31 -21.29 22.21
C LEU A 589 -2.96 -21.57 22.86
N ASP A 590 -2.03 -22.22 22.16
CA ASP A 590 -0.73 -22.62 22.71
C ASP A 590 0.32 -21.51 22.55
N VAL A 591 0.06 -20.51 21.70
CA VAL A 591 0.96 -19.37 21.46
C VAL A 591 0.61 -18.18 22.35
N HIS A 592 1.64 -17.52 22.87
CA HIS A 592 1.53 -16.37 23.78
C HIS A 592 2.00 -15.07 23.14
N ALA A 593 2.88 -15.13 22.13
CA ALA A 593 3.39 -13.96 21.43
C ALA A 593 3.81 -14.26 19.99
N TYR A 594 3.71 -13.25 19.13
CA TYR A 594 4.08 -13.29 17.72
C TYR A 594 5.12 -12.21 17.36
N SER A 595 6.20 -12.65 16.72
CA SER A 595 7.25 -11.78 16.19
C SER A 595 7.01 -11.42 14.73
N PHE A 596 7.21 -10.15 14.40
CA PHE A 596 7.01 -9.56 13.08
C PHE A 596 8.37 -9.17 12.51
N GLU A 597 8.49 -9.24 11.18
CA GLU A 597 9.61 -8.68 10.45
C GLU A 597 9.35 -7.18 10.25
N ILE A 598 10.36 -6.33 10.45
CA ILE A 598 10.24 -4.88 10.36
C ILE A 598 11.28 -4.36 9.37
N ALA A 599 10.80 -3.81 8.25
CA ALA A 599 11.57 -3.11 7.24
C ALA A 599 11.72 -1.63 7.64
N ASN A 600 12.90 -1.27 8.13
CA ASN A 600 13.22 0.10 8.58
C ASN A 600 13.72 0.94 7.41
N HIS A 601 12.90 1.88 6.92
CA HIS A 601 13.22 2.74 5.79
C HIS A 601 14.14 3.90 6.18
N GLN A 602 15.24 4.06 5.45
CA GLN A 602 16.27 5.07 5.68
C GLN A 602 16.40 6.02 4.48
N LYS A 603 16.95 7.23 4.69
CA LYS A 603 17.08 8.25 3.63
C LYS A 603 17.86 7.76 2.42
N ASP A 604 18.92 6.99 2.67
CA ASP A 604 19.82 6.48 1.65
C ASP A 604 19.94 4.94 1.76
N GLY A 605 19.54 4.23 0.69
CA GLY A 605 19.69 2.77 0.59
C GLY A 605 18.43 1.94 0.89
N PRO A 606 18.52 0.60 0.75
CA PRO A 606 17.41 -0.31 1.01
C PRO A 606 17.02 -0.34 2.50
N PRO A 607 15.79 -0.77 2.84
CA PRO A 607 15.36 -0.86 4.23
C PRO A 607 16.18 -1.91 5.00
N VAL A 608 16.41 -1.65 6.28
CA VAL A 608 17.10 -2.58 7.19
C VAL A 608 16.08 -3.45 7.89
N MET A 609 16.23 -4.78 7.78
CA MET A 609 15.31 -5.73 8.38
C MET A 609 15.64 -5.99 9.86
N THR A 610 14.62 -5.94 10.71
CA THR A 610 14.69 -6.32 12.13
C THR A 610 13.51 -7.21 12.50
N ILE A 611 13.53 -7.84 13.68
CA ILE A 611 12.43 -8.67 14.17
C ILE A 611 12.02 -8.18 15.56
N ALA A 612 10.73 -7.97 15.79
CA ALA A 612 10.21 -7.63 17.12
C ALA A 612 8.86 -8.28 17.40
N VAL A 613 8.58 -8.56 18.67
CA VAL A 613 7.27 -9.03 19.12
C VAL A 613 6.29 -7.85 19.16
N ARG A 614 5.21 -7.96 18.38
CA ARG A 614 4.23 -6.87 18.19
C ARG A 614 2.79 -7.28 18.53
N LEU A 615 2.48 -8.58 18.53
CA LEU A 615 1.18 -9.12 18.95
C LEU A 615 1.38 -10.16 20.07
N PHE A 616 0.75 -9.99 21.22
CA PHE A 616 0.93 -10.90 22.35
C PHE A 616 -0.28 -10.92 23.28
N ARG A 617 -0.42 -12.00 24.08
CA ARG A 617 -1.50 -12.10 25.06
C ARG A 617 -1.39 -10.99 26.09
N ASN A 618 -2.54 -10.48 26.54
CA ASN A 618 -2.63 -9.59 27.69
C ASN A 618 -2.35 -10.35 28.99
N ASP A 619 -1.08 -10.71 29.16
CA ASP A 619 -0.53 -11.44 30.29
C ASP A 619 0.31 -10.48 31.14
N ALA A 620 0.13 -10.54 32.46
CA ALA A 620 0.85 -9.66 33.38
C ALA A 620 2.37 -9.85 33.36
N ARG A 621 2.84 -11.03 32.90
CA ARG A 621 4.26 -11.37 32.79
C ARG A 621 4.96 -10.72 31.59
N ILE A 622 4.23 -10.42 30.51
CA ILE A 622 4.80 -9.85 29.28
C ILE A 622 4.92 -8.33 29.45
N ARG A 623 6.13 -7.83 29.61
CA ARG A 623 6.41 -6.40 29.88
C ARG A 623 7.61 -5.90 29.09
N TYR A 624 7.51 -4.66 28.63
CA TYR A 624 8.64 -3.96 28.03
C TYR A 624 9.74 -3.74 29.07
N GLY A 625 10.98 -3.92 28.66
CA GLY A 625 12.16 -3.52 29.39
C GLY A 625 13.21 -2.91 28.46
N ARG A 626 14.31 -2.44 29.06
CA ARG A 626 15.42 -1.68 28.46
C ARG A 626 15.04 -0.24 28.11
N ALA A 627 15.91 0.70 28.47
CA ALA A 627 15.71 2.13 28.21
C ALA A 627 15.98 2.52 26.73
N VAL A 628 16.74 1.71 26.00
CA VAL A 628 17.04 1.89 24.57
C VAL A 628 16.66 0.61 23.80
N HIS A 629 15.97 0.76 22.67
CA HIS A 629 15.36 -0.34 21.91
C HIS A 629 14.44 -1.19 22.80
N GLU A 630 13.47 -0.53 23.42
CA GLU A 630 12.55 -1.16 24.36
C GLU A 630 11.84 -2.35 23.71
N THR A 631 11.83 -3.48 24.41
CA THR A 631 11.26 -4.72 23.90
C THR A 631 10.67 -5.56 25.02
N VAL A 632 9.70 -6.40 24.69
CA VAL A 632 9.14 -7.39 25.62
C VAL A 632 10.05 -8.63 25.77
N GLN A 633 11.07 -8.79 24.92
CA GLN A 633 11.94 -9.98 24.90
C GLN A 633 12.53 -10.34 26.28
N PRO A 634 13.05 -9.40 27.10
CA PRO A 634 13.59 -9.74 28.42
C PRO A 634 12.56 -10.38 29.36
N SER A 635 11.28 -10.03 29.22
CA SER A 635 10.22 -10.66 30.01
C SER A 635 9.87 -12.06 29.50
N LEU A 636 9.89 -12.25 28.18
CA LEU A 636 9.68 -13.57 27.56
C LEU A 636 10.83 -14.53 27.88
N ASP A 637 12.09 -14.04 27.87
CA ASP A 637 13.27 -14.86 28.22
C ASP A 637 13.23 -15.37 29.68
N ARG A 638 12.65 -14.59 30.60
CA ARG A 638 12.43 -15.00 31.99
C ARG A 638 11.29 -16.01 32.17
N HIS A 639 10.46 -16.17 31.15
CA HIS A 639 9.26 -17.00 31.15
C HIS A 639 9.26 -17.94 29.93
N PRO A 640 10.16 -18.93 29.86
CA PRO A 640 10.32 -19.81 28.70
C PRO A 640 9.07 -20.67 28.41
N GLU A 641 8.13 -20.76 29.35
CA GLU A 641 6.81 -21.37 29.13
C GLU A 641 5.91 -20.56 28.17
N LEU A 642 6.20 -19.27 27.97
CA LEU A 642 5.48 -18.40 27.04
C LEU A 642 5.98 -18.63 25.62
N VAL A 643 5.19 -19.38 24.84
CA VAL A 643 5.56 -19.74 23.47
C VAL A 643 5.50 -18.52 22.54
N VAL A 644 6.61 -18.25 21.85
CA VAL A 644 6.74 -17.22 20.81
C VAL A 644 6.84 -17.87 19.43
N ARG A 645 6.12 -17.33 18.44
CA ARG A 645 6.17 -17.79 17.04
C ARG A 645 6.35 -16.63 16.07
N ALA A 646 6.87 -16.91 14.88
CA ALA A 646 6.91 -15.91 13.82
C ALA A 646 5.49 -15.70 13.23
N ALA A 647 5.08 -14.45 13.09
CA ALA A 647 3.84 -14.09 12.40
C ALA A 647 3.94 -14.36 10.88
N GLY A 648 5.14 -14.16 10.31
CA GLY A 648 5.38 -14.09 8.87
C GLY A 648 4.59 -12.95 8.23
N VAL A 649 4.62 -11.81 8.90
CA VAL A 649 3.96 -10.56 8.52
C VAL A 649 4.99 -9.44 8.67
N GLU A 650 5.06 -8.56 7.66
CA GLU A 650 6.08 -7.51 7.56
C GLU A 650 5.51 -6.12 7.87
N ILE A 651 6.18 -5.38 8.76
CA ILE A 651 5.94 -3.98 9.11
C ILE A 651 6.93 -3.09 8.34
N GLN A 652 6.43 -2.12 7.60
CA GLN A 652 7.16 -0.96 7.10
C GLN A 652 7.27 0.09 8.21
N HIS A 653 8.48 0.48 8.57
CA HIS A 653 8.72 1.49 9.60
C HIS A 653 9.46 2.70 8.98
N TYR A 654 8.83 3.88 9.06
CA TYR A 654 9.31 5.11 8.40
C TYR A 654 9.98 6.10 9.37
N GLY A 655 10.17 5.73 10.63
CA GLY A 655 10.70 6.61 11.67
C GLY A 655 12.12 7.14 11.42
N PHE A 656 12.89 6.54 10.50
CA PHE A 656 14.25 6.96 10.13
C PHE A 656 14.32 7.93 8.93
N LEU A 657 13.17 8.33 8.36
CA LEU A 657 13.11 9.35 7.32
C LEU A 657 13.00 10.79 7.86
N LYS A 658 12.97 10.97 9.20
CA LYS A 658 12.82 12.27 9.88
C LYS A 658 14.01 13.22 9.62
N ASP A 659 13.81 14.52 9.81
CA ASP A 659 14.84 15.55 9.63
C ASP A 659 16.13 15.26 10.40
N ASP A 660 17.26 15.70 9.86
CA ASP A 660 18.58 15.35 10.40
C ASP A 660 18.77 15.86 11.83
N GLY A 661 18.23 17.04 12.16
CA GLY A 661 18.28 17.59 13.52
C GLY A 661 17.48 16.77 14.53
N VAL A 662 16.31 16.23 14.11
CA VAL A 662 15.49 15.34 14.95
C VAL A 662 16.19 14.01 15.17
N MET A 663 16.88 13.50 14.14
CA MET A 663 17.66 12.27 14.25
C MET A 663 18.87 12.44 15.17
N GLU A 664 19.56 13.59 15.11
CA GLU A 664 20.70 13.91 15.97
C GLU A 664 20.29 14.01 17.45
N GLU A 665 19.17 14.65 17.76
CA GLU A 665 18.61 14.70 19.11
C GLU A 665 18.16 13.30 19.61
N LYS A 666 17.58 12.48 18.73
CA LYS A 666 17.22 11.09 19.04
C LYS A 666 18.46 10.24 19.36
N LEU A 667 19.49 10.30 18.53
CA LEU A 667 20.73 9.55 18.74
C LEU A 667 21.47 10.00 20.00
N SER A 668 21.49 11.30 20.29
CA SER A 668 22.14 11.85 21.50
C SER A 668 21.48 11.31 22.78
N ARG A 669 20.14 11.26 22.81
CA ARG A 669 19.39 10.65 23.93
C ARG A 669 19.67 9.16 24.08
N TYR A 670 19.80 8.42 22.98
CA TYR A 670 20.18 7.01 23.03
C TYR A 670 21.59 6.80 23.56
N LEU A 671 22.54 7.68 23.23
CA LEU A 671 23.89 7.62 23.78
C LEU A 671 23.87 7.81 25.30
N GLU A 672 23.20 8.86 25.79
CA GLU A 672 23.07 9.12 27.24
C GLU A 672 22.40 7.97 27.99
N ALA A 673 21.35 7.38 27.40
CA ALA A 673 20.64 6.26 28.01
C ALA A 673 21.50 4.98 28.05
N ASN A 674 22.23 4.66 26.97
CA ASN A 674 23.16 3.52 26.98
C ASN A 674 24.32 3.73 27.97
N GLN A 675 24.80 4.96 28.14
CA GLN A 675 25.82 5.27 29.14
C GLN A 675 25.32 4.97 30.55
N ARG A 676 24.13 5.45 30.91
CA ARG A 676 23.50 5.15 32.22
C ARG A 676 23.29 3.66 32.40
N MET A 677 22.79 2.95 31.40
CA MET A 677 22.59 1.50 31.47
C MET A 677 23.91 0.75 31.74
N ARG A 678 25.04 1.18 31.18
CA ARG A 678 26.35 0.57 31.50
C ARG A 678 26.84 0.88 32.89
N GLU A 679 26.53 2.07 33.41
CA GLU A 679 26.88 2.46 34.78
C GLU A 679 26.06 1.64 35.79
N GLU A 680 24.79 1.40 35.48
CA GLU A 680 23.87 0.61 36.31
C GLU A 680 24.17 -0.90 36.26
N ASP A 681 24.37 -1.46 35.06
CA ASP A 681 24.76 -2.86 34.85
C ASP A 681 25.91 -2.99 33.84
N PRO A 682 27.18 -2.95 34.31
CA PRO A 682 28.34 -3.09 33.45
C PRO A 682 28.44 -4.46 32.75
N ALA A 683 27.67 -5.46 33.19
CA ALA A 683 27.68 -6.80 32.64
C ALA A 683 26.66 -7.00 31.51
N ASP A 684 25.71 -6.08 31.31
CA ASP A 684 24.77 -6.12 30.19
C ASP A 684 25.53 -5.87 28.87
N PRO A 685 25.59 -6.82 27.93
CA PRO A 685 26.27 -6.63 26.65
C PRO A 685 25.59 -5.63 25.70
N MET A 686 24.29 -5.34 25.88
CA MET A 686 23.51 -4.54 24.92
C MET A 686 23.96 -3.07 24.83
N PRO A 687 24.13 -2.32 25.94
CA PRO A 687 24.61 -0.94 25.87
C PRO A 687 26.00 -0.81 25.23
N TRP A 688 26.88 -1.79 25.43
CA TRP A 688 28.19 -1.84 24.77
C TRP A 688 28.03 -2.00 23.25
N TYR A 689 27.13 -2.88 22.82
CA TYR A 689 26.84 -3.09 21.40
C TYR A 689 26.22 -1.85 20.74
N ASN A 690 25.20 -1.26 21.38
CA ASN A 690 24.51 -0.09 20.86
C ASN A 690 25.46 1.10 20.66
N GLU A 691 26.34 1.36 21.63
CA GLU A 691 27.34 2.42 21.49
C GLU A 691 28.43 2.07 20.48
N GLY A 692 28.82 0.79 20.36
CA GLY A 692 29.69 0.33 19.29
C GLY A 692 29.12 0.63 17.88
N LEU A 693 27.82 0.40 17.67
CA LEU A 693 27.15 0.78 16.42
C LEU A 693 27.10 2.30 16.21
N HIS A 694 26.88 3.07 17.27
CA HIS A 694 26.89 4.53 17.20
C HIS A 694 28.28 5.08 16.79
N LEU A 695 29.35 4.58 17.41
CA LEU A 695 30.73 4.90 17.05
C LEU A 695 31.05 4.50 15.61
N LEU A 696 30.52 3.36 15.15
CA LEU A 696 30.68 2.91 13.77
C LEU A 696 30.01 3.87 12.78
N ASN A 697 28.84 4.43 13.12
CA ASN A 697 28.16 5.45 12.32
C ASN A 697 29.00 6.73 12.22
N ASP A 698 29.64 7.12 13.34
CA ASP A 698 30.54 8.27 13.42
C ASP A 698 31.88 8.07 12.69
N GLY A 699 32.15 6.87 12.18
CA GLY A 699 33.43 6.53 11.53
C GLY A 699 34.59 6.31 12.50
N ARG A 700 34.29 6.07 13.78
CA ARG A 700 35.27 5.82 14.85
C ARG A 700 35.50 4.31 15.00
N ASP A 701 36.06 3.71 13.94
CA ASP A 701 36.09 2.24 13.78
C ASP A 701 36.87 1.52 14.88
N ASP A 702 38.02 2.04 15.30
CA ASP A 702 38.84 1.41 16.35
C ASP A 702 38.13 1.40 17.71
N GLU A 703 37.43 2.48 18.03
CA GLU A 703 36.65 2.57 19.26
C GLU A 703 35.42 1.65 19.19
N ALA A 704 34.72 1.63 18.05
CA ALA A 704 33.62 0.72 17.81
C ALA A 704 34.02 -0.74 18.02
N ILE A 705 35.20 -1.16 17.52
CA ILE A 705 35.73 -2.52 17.71
C ILE A 705 35.85 -2.85 19.20
N ALA A 706 36.45 -1.96 20.01
CA ALA A 706 36.61 -2.20 21.45
C ALA A 706 35.26 -2.41 22.16
N PHE A 707 34.25 -1.60 21.81
CA PHE A 707 32.90 -1.73 22.35
C PHE A 707 32.21 -3.03 21.90
N LEU A 708 32.33 -3.41 20.63
CA LEU A 708 31.74 -4.63 20.09
C LEU A 708 32.42 -5.90 20.64
N GLU A 709 33.74 -5.89 20.82
CA GLU A 709 34.48 -6.99 21.45
C GLU A 709 34.05 -7.15 22.91
N ARG A 710 33.88 -6.04 23.64
CA ARG A 710 33.37 -6.08 25.01
C ARG A 710 31.97 -6.68 25.06
N ALA A 711 31.07 -6.25 24.18
CA ALA A 711 29.72 -6.81 24.07
C ALA A 711 29.74 -8.31 23.75
N MET A 712 30.65 -8.76 22.86
CA MET A 712 30.83 -10.17 22.50
C MET A 712 31.29 -11.02 23.70
N VAL A 713 32.20 -10.50 24.52
CA VAL A 713 32.71 -11.19 25.72
C VAL A 713 31.62 -11.30 26.79
N LEU A 714 30.86 -10.23 27.01
CA LEU A 714 29.79 -10.18 28.00
C LEU A 714 28.59 -11.05 27.58
N GLY A 715 28.28 -11.11 26.28
CA GLY A 715 27.15 -11.85 25.73
C GLY A 715 27.57 -13.07 24.90
N GLN A 716 27.88 -14.21 25.54
CA GLN A 716 28.36 -15.40 24.82
C GLN A 716 27.38 -15.88 23.73
N HIS A 717 26.08 -15.81 23.99
CA HIS A 717 25.00 -16.15 23.05
C HIS A 717 24.51 -14.95 22.22
N PHE A 718 25.04 -13.76 22.45
CA PHE A 718 24.72 -12.57 21.67
C PHE A 718 25.59 -12.54 20.41
N LEU A 719 25.00 -12.88 19.27
CA LEU A 719 25.76 -13.07 18.02
C LEU A 719 25.96 -11.76 17.24
N SER A 720 25.12 -10.75 17.43
CA SER A 720 25.17 -9.49 16.65
C SER A 720 26.51 -8.75 16.72
N PRO A 721 27.23 -8.70 17.87
CA PRO A 721 28.56 -8.11 17.89
C PRO A 721 29.55 -8.82 16.95
N ARG A 722 29.43 -10.16 16.80
CA ARG A 722 30.31 -10.96 15.92
C ARG A 722 30.08 -10.63 14.45
N SER A 723 28.82 -10.47 14.03
CA SER A 723 28.50 -10.11 12.65
C SER A 723 28.97 -8.69 12.33
N SER A 724 28.78 -7.74 13.24
CA SER A 724 29.28 -6.36 13.10
C SER A 724 30.81 -6.31 13.01
N LEU A 725 31.53 -7.02 13.88
CA LEU A 725 32.99 -7.12 13.82
C LEU A 725 33.48 -7.74 12.49
N ALA A 726 32.84 -8.83 12.04
CA ALA A 726 33.20 -9.48 10.78
C ALA A 726 33.08 -8.52 9.58
N GLN A 727 32.02 -7.70 9.53
CA GLN A 727 31.86 -6.68 8.48
C GLN A 727 32.95 -5.61 8.54
N ILE A 728 33.30 -5.12 9.74
CA ILE A 728 34.38 -4.14 9.92
C ILE A 728 35.71 -4.71 9.39
N TYR A 729 36.03 -5.97 9.72
CA TYR A 729 37.26 -6.60 9.25
C TYR A 729 37.24 -6.88 7.74
N GLN A 730 36.09 -7.22 7.15
CA GLN A 730 35.93 -7.33 5.70
C GLN A 730 36.24 -6.00 4.99
N HIS A 731 35.72 -4.88 5.51
CA HIS A 731 36.01 -3.56 4.98
C HIS A 731 37.50 -3.19 5.09
N ARG A 732 38.13 -3.46 6.24
CA ARG A 732 39.58 -3.22 6.43
C ARG A 732 40.43 -4.06 5.48
N ALA A 733 40.10 -5.35 5.34
CA ALA A 733 40.80 -6.24 4.43
C ALA A 733 40.66 -5.75 2.97
N LEU A 734 39.45 -5.39 2.53
CA LEU A 734 39.22 -4.84 1.20
C LEU A 734 40.05 -3.58 0.93
N ALA A 735 40.08 -2.64 1.90
CA ALA A 735 40.87 -1.41 1.79
C ALA A 735 42.37 -1.69 1.64
N LEU A 736 42.91 -2.65 2.41
CA LEU A 736 44.32 -3.06 2.29
C LEU A 736 44.63 -3.66 0.92
N TRP A 737 43.77 -4.53 0.39
CA TRP A 737 43.94 -5.10 -0.95
C TRP A 737 43.88 -4.02 -2.03
N GLN A 738 42.97 -3.05 -1.91
CA GLN A 738 42.84 -1.94 -2.85
C GLN A 738 44.05 -1.00 -2.81
N SER A 739 44.57 -0.66 -1.63
CA SER A 739 45.81 0.12 -1.46
C SER A 739 46.99 -0.62 -2.10
N MET A 740 47.12 -1.93 -1.87
CA MET A 740 48.18 -2.72 -2.48
C MET A 740 48.08 -2.74 -4.01
N VAL A 741 46.88 -2.87 -4.59
CA VAL A 741 46.68 -2.77 -6.05
C VAL A 741 47.07 -1.40 -6.59
N ALA A 742 46.77 -0.33 -5.85
CA ALA A 742 47.10 1.05 -6.25
C ALA A 742 48.61 1.32 -6.23
N GLU A 743 49.35 0.74 -5.28
CA GLU A 743 50.79 0.92 -5.11
C GLU A 743 51.64 0.03 -6.03
N LEU A 744 51.15 -1.18 -6.38
CA LEU A 744 51.93 -2.13 -7.19
C LEU A 744 52.02 -1.69 -8.66
N PRO A 745 53.22 -1.65 -9.27
CA PRO A 745 53.37 -1.27 -10.68
C PRO A 745 52.73 -2.29 -11.64
N PRO A 746 52.30 -1.85 -12.84
CA PRO A 746 51.83 -2.77 -13.88
C PRO A 746 52.89 -3.82 -14.21
N GLY A 747 52.55 -5.10 -14.09
CA GLY A 747 53.45 -6.24 -14.31
C GLY A 747 54.09 -6.84 -13.05
N HIS A 748 53.82 -6.31 -11.85
CA HIS A 748 54.29 -6.93 -10.61
C HIS A 748 53.65 -8.32 -10.42
N PRO A 749 54.41 -9.38 -10.07
CA PRO A 749 53.92 -10.77 -10.07
C PRO A 749 52.78 -11.04 -9.08
N VAL A 750 52.64 -10.23 -8.03
CA VAL A 750 51.57 -10.36 -7.01
C VAL A 750 50.30 -9.58 -7.38
N ARG A 751 50.39 -8.65 -8.34
CA ARG A 751 49.29 -7.74 -8.68
C ARG A 751 48.01 -8.47 -9.14
N PRO A 752 48.06 -9.51 -9.99
CA PRO A 752 46.85 -10.24 -10.38
C PRO A 752 46.11 -10.87 -9.19
N THR A 753 46.86 -11.45 -8.24
CA THR A 753 46.28 -12.03 -7.02
C THR A 753 45.65 -10.96 -6.12
N ALA A 754 46.27 -9.77 -6.06
CA ALA A 754 45.75 -8.64 -5.31
C ALA A 754 44.42 -8.12 -5.90
N GLU A 755 44.37 -7.98 -7.23
CA GLU A 755 43.17 -7.57 -7.96
C GLU A 755 42.03 -8.58 -7.81
N GLU A 756 42.33 -9.89 -7.92
CA GLU A 756 41.35 -10.95 -7.72
C GLU A 756 40.82 -10.98 -6.28
N SER A 757 41.71 -10.81 -5.28
CA SER A 757 41.32 -10.78 -3.86
C SER A 757 40.47 -9.56 -3.53
N ALA A 758 40.81 -8.38 -4.06
CA ALA A 758 40.01 -7.17 -3.92
C ALA A 758 38.63 -7.33 -4.56
N ALA A 759 38.56 -7.91 -5.76
CA ALA A 759 37.29 -8.17 -6.45
C ALA A 759 36.42 -9.22 -5.73
N ALA A 760 37.03 -10.29 -5.23
CA ALA A 760 36.32 -11.31 -4.46
C ALA A 760 35.75 -10.76 -3.15
N LEU A 761 36.55 -10.01 -2.38
CA LEU A 761 36.09 -9.33 -1.17
C LEU A 761 35.03 -8.29 -1.50
N GLY A 762 35.19 -7.49 -2.55
CA GLY A 762 34.20 -6.50 -2.99
C GLY A 762 32.81 -7.10 -3.31
N ARG A 763 32.75 -8.37 -3.74
CA ARG A 763 31.47 -9.07 -3.98
C ARG A 763 30.75 -9.52 -2.70
N ILE A 764 31.50 -9.79 -1.62
CA ILE A 764 30.95 -10.35 -0.37
C ILE A 764 30.90 -9.33 0.77
N THR A 765 31.61 -8.21 0.64
CA THR A 765 31.59 -7.09 1.60
C THR A 765 30.35 -6.23 1.30
N PRO A 766 29.33 -6.23 2.17
CA PRO A 766 28.14 -5.40 1.96
C PRO A 766 28.50 -3.92 1.97
N ALA A 767 27.67 -3.08 1.34
CA ALA A 767 27.78 -1.63 1.50
C ALA A 767 27.66 -1.29 3.00
N ARG A 768 28.49 -0.36 3.46
CA ARG A 768 28.57 0.02 4.87
C ARG A 768 27.21 0.57 5.31
N MET A 769 26.46 -0.21 6.09
CA MET A 769 25.18 0.25 6.66
C MET A 769 25.46 1.28 7.75
N LEU A 770 24.98 2.52 7.54
CA LEU A 770 25.04 3.60 8.52
C LEU A 770 23.63 3.79 9.08
N VAL A 771 23.43 3.47 10.36
CA VAL A 771 22.11 3.57 11.02
C VAL A 771 21.85 5.04 11.38
N GLY A 772 21.28 5.81 10.45
CA GLY A 772 20.98 7.23 10.64
C GLY A 772 22.25 8.11 10.58
N GLN A 773 22.43 8.86 9.49
CA GLN A 773 23.60 9.73 9.33
C GLN A 773 23.41 11.07 10.05
N ALA A 774 24.32 11.40 10.98
CA ALA A 774 24.49 12.76 11.48
C ALA A 774 25.29 13.65 10.50
N ARG A 775 25.06 14.96 10.58
CA ARG A 775 25.55 16.02 9.67
C ARG A 775 27.07 16.01 9.43
N ARG A 776 27.88 15.42 10.32
CA ARG A 776 29.36 15.37 10.22
C ARG A 776 29.87 14.73 8.92
N ARG A 777 29.13 13.77 8.32
CA ARG A 777 29.51 13.18 7.02
C ARG A 777 29.06 13.97 5.78
N ARG A 778 28.12 14.93 5.89
CA ARG A 778 27.75 15.77 4.73
C ARG A 778 28.71 16.93 4.48
N LEU A 779 29.42 17.36 5.53
CA LEU A 779 30.38 18.47 5.45
C LEU A 779 31.80 18.02 5.08
N GLN A 780 32.10 16.74 5.24
CA GLN A 780 33.31 16.13 4.69
C GLN A 780 32.87 15.40 3.42
N GLY A 781 33.06 16.04 2.27
CA GLY A 781 32.93 15.36 0.97
C GLY A 781 33.81 14.09 0.91
N PRO A 782 33.79 13.31 -0.19
CA PRO A 782 34.70 12.18 -0.32
C PRO A 782 36.12 12.67 -0.05
N SER A 783 36.71 12.20 1.05
CA SER A 783 38.10 12.49 1.39
C SER A 783 38.96 11.85 0.32
N HIS A 784 39.34 12.64 -0.68
CA HIS A 784 40.53 12.40 -1.47
C HIS A 784 41.76 12.71 -0.59
N GLY A 785 42.69 11.75 -0.51
CA GLY A 785 44.00 11.84 0.17
C GLY A 785 43.94 11.42 1.64
N GLU A 786 44.83 10.57 2.18
CA GLU A 786 46.20 10.19 1.78
C GLU A 786 46.44 8.68 1.83
#